data_AF-A0A6G9H8F5-F1
#
_entry.id   AF-A0A6G9H8F5-F1
#
_cell.length_a   1.000
_cell.length_b   1.000
_cell.length_c   1.000
_cell.angle_alpha   90.00
_cell.angle_beta   90.00
_cell.angle_gamma   90.00
#
_symmetry.space_group_name_H-M   'P 1'
#
loop_
_entity.id
_entity.type
_entity.pdbx_description
1 polymer ?
#
loop_
_entity_poly.entity_id
_entity_poly.type
_entity_poly.pdbx_seq_one_letter_code
_entity_poly.pdbx_strand_id
1 'polypeptide(L)'
;MAGVLLTALPALGAVGLAPAAQAHPGHEHALDWANYEKVTLTKDTGEPIDLAVLPDSRVLHTARNGDLRLTDPGSGVTKVVNHIDVYQNSEMGLQTVTLDPDFATNKWVYLYYSPPLDTPTGSAPERLPAGQDDSYWDRWKGYDSLVRYKWTGDKLDPASAQEIIRVGHNRGQCCHVAGDVDFDADGNLYLATGGNTPASGPNVSGYTPINDAATYNPGLDERRGAGNTNDLRGKILRISVQEDGSYTIPDGNLFPVGTAKTRPEIFVMGLRNPYRMTVDKATGAVMWGDYGPDAGTASADRGPMGYVEWQTTTKAMNSGWPFCTGDNTRPYRDFDFATLTPGPAFDCAAPVNDSRWNTGLAQLPPAVPATLWYGDRDTDQPWPELTAFRGPGGPGGQAPMAGPVYHYDADNPSPGKFPAYWDGKAFFGEFSQDYVAALTVGGPDGPVTKLENVLPNSERAANGIPPWDNPMDMEFGPDGALYVLDYGDGFFRQNPDAGLYRIDYAEGNKAPTAVIKASPSSGQAPLTVAFDAGSSTDPEGGALTYQWDLDGDGTFDATGPRATRTYPANGQFQARLKVTDPQGKSGLSSRQITVGNTAPTVKITSPPDGGFFTWGDAVPYGVDINDPEDGTAIDCAKVAWTFGLGHNQHGHPVNSGTGCAGAVVTPADAGHGDTENVFGVLGIAYTDKGAGGVPAATGDAQVVLNPALMQGEHYDASQGITVTDDTTASGQRKVTSFDAGDWIAYDPVSFAGITGVQTRASGAGTLSLRWNAADAAPFATVSVPAGDGWRTVTTSLAGAPSGTGRLYVTSTGGVEVDSLTFQGAGVADKTPPRATATLNPAQPTGSNGWYTGNVTLNVAATGNGTVSSRQYSVNGGTTWLAANAAVTLSTEGITSIRYRATDSGGNVSEVGSLTVRIDRTGPSVTVTGLDADGTYGDSTRPAPVIAVTDPVSGGATATTTLDGSAVTSGQPLALWRLPLGGHDLTVTAKDAAGNTTVRTVRFTTRTSFGDLGTLIPRLRAEGLVTAQGEQRLTVRLDQARAHAQAGRTSQAAAVLDAFAVSARDTSLVSDAAARAALARDALAVKGGLGD
;
A
#
# COMPACT_ATOMS: atom_id res chain seq x y z
N MET A 1 11.52 -100.42 2.30
CA MET A 1 10.44 -100.43 3.30
C MET A 1 10.27 -99.02 3.82
N ALA A 2 9.03 -98.63 4.07
CA ALA A 2 8.60 -97.62 5.04
C ALA A 2 9.01 -96.16 4.79
N GLY A 3 8.03 -95.29 5.03
CA GLY A 3 8.04 -93.89 4.67
C GLY A 3 9.04 -93.02 5.43
N VAL A 4 9.20 -91.81 4.91
CA VAL A 4 9.89 -90.72 5.59
C VAL A 4 9.02 -89.48 5.47
N LEU A 5 8.72 -88.92 6.64
CA LEU A 5 8.09 -87.62 6.90
C LEU A 5 8.81 -86.49 6.13
N LEU A 6 8.06 -85.46 5.73
CA LEU A 6 8.48 -84.10 6.02
C LEU A 6 7.27 -83.16 6.13
N THR A 7 7.39 -82.26 7.09
CA THR A 7 6.42 -81.30 7.64
C THR A 7 6.20 -80.07 6.76
N ALA A 8 5.05 -79.44 6.94
CA ALA A 8 4.51 -78.30 6.18
C ALA A 8 5.21 -76.95 6.40
N LEU A 9 5.18 -76.11 5.37
CA LEU A 9 5.27 -74.64 5.37
C LEU A 9 4.26 -74.08 4.33
N PRO A 10 3.76 -72.84 4.50
CA PRO A 10 2.56 -72.33 3.84
C PRO A 10 2.83 -71.83 2.41
N ALA A 11 1.78 -71.87 1.60
CA ALA A 11 1.76 -71.48 0.20
C ALA A 11 2.03 -69.98 0.01
N LEU A 12 3.12 -69.66 -0.70
CA LEU A 12 3.30 -68.39 -1.41
C LEU A 12 2.36 -68.40 -2.63
N GLY A 13 1.35 -67.52 -2.61
CA GLY A 13 0.61 -67.15 -3.81
C GLY A 13 1.52 -66.35 -4.73
N ALA A 14 1.64 -66.81 -5.98
CA ALA A 14 2.38 -66.13 -7.02
C ALA A 14 1.78 -64.74 -7.27
N VAL A 15 2.56 -63.70 -7.04
CA VAL A 15 2.30 -62.35 -7.53
C VAL A 15 2.41 -62.42 -9.05
N GLY A 16 1.28 -62.33 -9.75
CA GLY A 16 1.28 -62.04 -11.17
C GLY A 16 1.86 -60.65 -11.36
N LEU A 17 3.07 -60.57 -11.94
CA LEU A 17 3.59 -59.32 -12.48
C LEU A 17 2.53 -58.76 -13.44
N ALA A 18 2.13 -57.51 -13.22
CA ALA A 18 1.34 -56.76 -14.19
C ALA A 18 2.04 -56.86 -15.56
N PRO A 19 1.31 -57.01 -16.67
CA PRO A 19 1.94 -57.00 -17.98
C PRO A 19 2.66 -55.66 -18.14
N ALA A 20 3.94 -55.71 -18.53
CA ALA A 20 4.65 -54.52 -18.99
C ALA A 20 3.78 -53.85 -20.06
N ALA A 21 3.49 -52.56 -19.89
CA ALA A 21 2.74 -51.77 -20.86
C ALA A 21 3.38 -51.99 -22.25
N GLN A 22 2.64 -52.58 -23.17
CA GLN A 22 3.08 -52.67 -24.55
C GLN A 22 3.08 -51.25 -25.13
N ALA A 23 4.26 -50.73 -25.44
CA ALA A 23 4.43 -49.47 -26.13
C ALA A 23 3.68 -49.52 -27.47
N HIS A 24 2.83 -48.52 -27.73
CA HIS A 24 2.28 -48.30 -29.06
C HIS A 24 3.42 -47.86 -30.00
N PRO A 25 3.45 -48.35 -31.26
CA PRO A 25 4.42 -47.89 -32.25
C PRO A 25 4.34 -46.37 -32.41
N GLY A 26 5.46 -45.65 -32.28
CA GLY A 26 5.56 -44.18 -32.45
C GLY A 26 5.77 -43.36 -31.17
N HIS A 27 5.69 -43.97 -29.98
CA HIS A 27 5.88 -43.27 -28.69
C HIS A 27 7.30 -42.73 -28.47
N GLU A 28 8.33 -43.43 -28.97
CA GLU A 28 9.74 -43.09 -28.72
C GLU A 28 10.15 -41.75 -29.36
N HIS A 29 9.53 -41.34 -30.48
CA HIS A 29 9.88 -40.07 -31.17
C HIS A 29 9.24 -38.84 -30.53
N ALA A 30 8.03 -38.97 -29.98
CA ALA A 30 7.30 -37.85 -29.39
C ALA A 30 7.89 -37.39 -28.05
N LEU A 31 8.60 -38.27 -27.35
CA LEU A 31 9.33 -37.97 -26.11
C LEU A 31 10.83 -37.75 -26.33
N ASP A 32 11.31 -37.81 -27.57
CA ASP A 32 12.66 -37.41 -27.92
C ASP A 32 12.70 -35.89 -28.09
N TRP A 33 13.18 -35.20 -27.05
CA TRP A 33 13.21 -33.74 -27.01
C TRP A 33 14.12 -33.11 -28.06
N ALA A 34 15.03 -33.89 -28.66
CA ALA A 34 15.80 -33.43 -29.81
C ALA A 34 14.92 -33.24 -31.06
N ASN A 35 13.67 -33.70 -31.07
CA ASN A 35 12.71 -33.50 -32.15
C ASN A 35 11.81 -32.27 -31.96
N TYR A 36 12.15 -31.37 -31.04
CA TYR A 36 11.42 -30.12 -30.84
C TYR A 36 12.36 -28.92 -30.92
N GLU A 37 11.80 -27.77 -31.26
CA GLU A 37 12.47 -26.47 -31.16
C GLU A 37 11.58 -25.46 -30.47
N LYS A 38 12.19 -24.57 -29.69
CA LYS A 38 11.55 -23.40 -29.10
C LYS A 38 11.99 -22.16 -29.88
N VAL A 39 11.20 -21.78 -30.87
CA VAL A 39 11.43 -20.64 -31.76
C VAL A 39 11.07 -19.35 -31.02
N THR A 40 12.04 -18.45 -30.85
CA THR A 40 11.77 -17.12 -30.28
C THR A 40 11.03 -16.26 -31.31
N LEU A 41 9.83 -15.80 -30.98
CA LEU A 41 9.04 -14.90 -31.82
C LEU A 41 9.34 -13.44 -31.50
N THR A 42 9.43 -13.10 -30.21
CA THR A 42 9.83 -11.76 -29.75
C THR A 42 10.31 -11.76 -28.31
N LYS A 43 11.18 -10.80 -27.98
CA LYS A 43 11.56 -10.42 -26.61
C LYS A 43 10.90 -9.11 -26.16
N ASP A 44 10.09 -8.51 -27.04
CA ASP A 44 9.37 -7.26 -26.80
C ASP A 44 7.94 -7.53 -26.33
N THR A 45 7.79 -8.01 -25.10
CA THR A 45 6.52 -8.47 -24.53
C THR A 45 5.90 -7.50 -23.53
N GLY A 46 6.64 -6.49 -23.04
CA GLY A 46 6.22 -5.71 -21.87
C GLY A 46 6.33 -6.55 -20.59
N GLU A 47 5.50 -6.28 -19.58
CA GLU A 47 5.27 -7.20 -18.44
C GLU A 47 4.15 -8.17 -18.86
N PRO A 48 4.51 -9.34 -19.44
CA PRO A 48 3.56 -10.16 -20.19
C PRO A 48 2.52 -10.81 -19.28
N ILE A 49 1.26 -10.84 -19.69
CA ILE A 49 0.21 -11.52 -18.95
C ILE A 49 -0.40 -12.63 -19.80
N ASP A 50 -1.04 -12.34 -20.92
CA ASP A 50 -1.87 -13.30 -21.65
C ASP A 50 -1.62 -13.27 -23.16
N LEU A 51 -1.93 -14.35 -23.88
CA LEU A 51 -1.79 -14.43 -25.33
C LEU A 51 -3.05 -14.99 -26.02
N ALA A 52 -3.24 -14.60 -27.29
CA ALA A 52 -4.21 -15.22 -28.17
C ALA A 52 -3.67 -15.36 -29.59
N VAL A 53 -3.74 -16.58 -30.14
CA VAL A 53 -3.26 -16.90 -31.50
C VAL A 53 -4.38 -16.68 -32.53
N LEU A 54 -4.14 -15.78 -33.48
CA LEU A 54 -5.07 -15.48 -34.56
C LEU A 54 -5.14 -16.64 -35.57
N PRO A 55 -6.23 -16.75 -36.35
CA PRO A 55 -6.34 -17.75 -37.42
C PRO A 55 -5.26 -17.69 -38.50
N ASP A 56 -4.51 -16.59 -38.58
CA ASP A 56 -3.36 -16.41 -39.48
C ASP A 56 -2.00 -16.56 -38.78
N SER A 57 -1.98 -17.17 -37.59
CA SER A 57 -0.80 -17.45 -36.74
C SER A 57 -0.10 -16.23 -36.15
N ARG A 58 -0.62 -15.01 -36.37
CA ARG A 58 -0.16 -13.83 -35.60
C ARG A 58 -0.66 -13.95 -34.16
N VAL A 59 0.05 -13.33 -33.22
CA VAL A 59 -0.24 -13.48 -31.79
C VAL A 59 -0.55 -12.13 -31.18
N LEU A 60 -1.72 -12.00 -30.57
CA LEU A 60 -1.99 -10.91 -29.64
C LEU A 60 -1.45 -11.28 -28.27
N HIS A 61 -0.86 -10.32 -27.56
CA HIS A 61 -0.48 -10.51 -26.16
C HIS A 61 -0.62 -9.24 -25.36
N THR A 62 -0.97 -9.38 -24.10
CA THR A 62 -1.16 -8.27 -23.17
C THR A 62 0.10 -8.04 -22.35
N ALA A 63 0.32 -6.78 -21.99
CA ALA A 63 1.13 -6.45 -20.83
C ALA A 63 0.28 -5.76 -19.76
N ARG A 64 0.63 -5.96 -18.49
CA ARG A 64 -0.13 -5.47 -17.34
C ARG A 64 -0.36 -3.96 -17.34
N ASN A 65 0.52 -3.21 -18.00
CA ASN A 65 0.46 -1.75 -18.19
C ASN A 65 -0.64 -1.26 -19.13
N GLY A 66 -1.45 -2.15 -19.71
CA GLY A 66 -2.53 -1.77 -20.61
C GLY A 66 -2.18 -1.86 -22.09
N ASP A 67 -0.94 -2.22 -22.43
CA ASP A 67 -0.53 -2.40 -23.81
C ASP A 67 -1.04 -3.73 -24.37
N LEU A 68 -1.73 -3.68 -25.50
CA LEU A 68 -2.01 -4.82 -26.35
C LEU A 68 -1.02 -4.82 -27.51
N ARG A 69 -0.28 -5.93 -27.67
CA ARG A 69 0.73 -6.11 -28.70
C ARG A 69 0.28 -7.13 -29.74
N LEU A 70 0.73 -6.95 -30.97
CA LEU A 70 0.60 -7.91 -32.06
C LEU A 70 2.00 -8.32 -32.53
N THR A 71 2.30 -9.61 -32.43
CA THR A 71 3.51 -10.23 -32.97
C THR A 71 3.19 -11.01 -34.23
N ASP A 72 3.94 -10.75 -35.29
CA ASP A 72 3.86 -11.47 -36.56
C ASP A 72 5.08 -12.41 -36.72
N PRO A 73 4.90 -13.73 -36.54
CA PRO A 73 5.99 -14.70 -36.70
C PRO A 73 6.66 -14.68 -38.08
N GLY A 74 5.91 -14.35 -39.14
CA GLY A 74 6.43 -14.34 -40.50
C GLY A 74 7.39 -13.20 -40.78
N SER A 75 7.26 -12.09 -40.05
CA SER A 75 8.14 -10.93 -40.17
C SER A 75 9.08 -10.73 -38.97
N GLY A 76 8.83 -11.41 -37.86
CA GLY A 76 9.54 -11.23 -36.58
C GLY A 76 9.23 -9.88 -35.91
N VAL A 77 8.19 -9.17 -36.35
CA VAL A 77 7.84 -7.82 -35.88
C VAL A 77 6.82 -7.89 -34.77
N THR A 78 7.06 -7.14 -33.69
CA THR A 78 6.07 -6.89 -32.63
C THR A 78 5.72 -5.40 -32.58
N LYS A 79 4.45 -5.07 -32.38
CA LYS A 79 3.97 -3.69 -32.27
C LYS A 79 2.94 -3.58 -31.15
N VAL A 80 2.96 -2.48 -30.41
CA VAL A 80 1.80 -2.08 -29.60
C VAL A 80 0.71 -1.59 -30.55
N VAL A 81 -0.43 -2.28 -30.57
CA VAL A 81 -1.57 -1.97 -31.47
C VAL A 81 -2.65 -1.15 -30.77
N ASN A 82 -2.77 -1.28 -29.45
CA ASN A 82 -3.67 -0.48 -28.62
C ASN A 82 -3.05 -0.28 -27.23
N HIS A 83 -3.40 0.82 -26.56
CA HIS A 83 -3.17 1.05 -25.14
C HIS A 83 -4.53 1.26 -24.46
N ILE A 84 -4.79 0.51 -23.39
CA ILE A 84 -5.98 0.59 -22.55
C ILE A 84 -5.61 1.24 -21.24
N ASP A 85 -6.26 2.34 -20.87
CA ASP A 85 -6.04 2.96 -19.57
C ASP A 85 -6.45 2.00 -18.46
N VAL A 86 -5.52 1.71 -17.54
CA VAL A 86 -5.72 0.75 -16.45
C VAL A 86 -5.31 1.33 -15.09
N TYR A 87 -6.01 0.88 -14.04
CA TYR A 87 -5.57 1.03 -12.66
C TYR A 87 -4.47 0.00 -12.38
N GLN A 88 -3.26 0.46 -12.10
CA GLN A 88 -2.15 -0.39 -11.72
C GLN A 88 -1.83 -0.21 -10.24
N ASN A 89 -2.15 -1.23 -9.46
CA ASN A 89 -1.63 -1.41 -8.12
C ASN A 89 -1.67 -2.91 -7.81
N SER A 90 -0.63 -3.44 -7.18
CA SER A 90 -0.49 -4.89 -7.01
C SER A 90 -0.62 -5.60 -8.38
N GLU A 91 -1.37 -6.69 -8.47
CA GLU A 91 -1.55 -7.47 -9.71
C GLU A 91 -2.54 -6.85 -10.71
N MET A 92 -3.17 -5.72 -10.35
CA MET A 92 -4.18 -5.08 -11.21
C MET A 92 -3.56 -4.45 -12.46
N GLY A 93 -4.34 -4.45 -13.53
CA GLY A 93 -3.89 -4.02 -14.86
C GLY A 93 -4.74 -4.64 -15.96
N LEU A 94 -4.18 -4.73 -17.17
CA LEU A 94 -4.74 -5.52 -18.26
C LEU A 94 -4.34 -6.98 -18.06
N GLN A 95 -5.33 -7.86 -17.88
CA GLN A 95 -5.11 -9.29 -17.65
C GLN A 95 -5.16 -10.03 -18.98
N THR A 96 -6.35 -10.18 -19.56
CA THR A 96 -6.61 -11.16 -20.61
C THR A 96 -6.86 -10.55 -21.98
N VAL A 97 -6.51 -11.31 -23.02
CA VAL A 97 -6.95 -11.16 -24.41
C VAL A 97 -7.44 -12.51 -24.93
N THR A 98 -8.70 -12.58 -25.38
CA THR A 98 -9.28 -13.81 -25.96
C THR A 98 -10.04 -13.50 -27.24
N LEU A 99 -9.98 -14.42 -28.21
CA LEU A 99 -10.76 -14.32 -29.44
C LEU A 99 -12.14 -14.96 -29.26
N ASP A 100 -13.16 -14.32 -29.84
CA ASP A 100 -14.47 -14.96 -29.97
C ASP A 100 -14.37 -16.24 -30.82
N PRO A 101 -15.09 -17.33 -30.52
CA PRO A 101 -15.05 -18.57 -31.33
C PRO A 101 -15.32 -18.33 -32.83
N ASP A 102 -16.15 -17.33 -33.15
CA ASP A 102 -16.48 -16.94 -34.52
C ASP A 102 -15.61 -15.77 -35.05
N PHE A 103 -14.45 -15.49 -34.45
CA PHE A 103 -13.56 -14.36 -34.77
C PHE A 103 -13.22 -14.23 -36.26
N ALA A 104 -13.11 -15.36 -36.98
CA ALA A 104 -12.89 -15.37 -38.42
C ALA A 104 -13.93 -14.52 -39.18
N THR A 105 -15.16 -14.47 -38.67
CA THR A 105 -16.29 -13.75 -39.25
C THR A 105 -16.65 -12.47 -38.48
N ASN A 106 -16.81 -12.56 -37.15
CA ASN A 106 -17.37 -11.48 -36.35
C ASN A 106 -16.32 -10.48 -35.86
N LYS A 107 -15.04 -10.86 -35.83
CA LYS A 107 -13.91 -10.02 -35.38
C LYS A 107 -14.01 -9.51 -33.95
N TRP A 108 -14.70 -10.20 -33.04
CA TRP A 108 -14.76 -9.82 -31.62
C TRP A 108 -13.51 -10.30 -30.86
N VAL A 109 -12.91 -9.41 -30.08
CA VAL A 109 -11.80 -9.68 -29.14
C VAL A 109 -12.22 -9.22 -27.76
N TYR A 110 -12.05 -10.07 -26.75
CA TYR A 110 -12.38 -9.80 -25.35
C TYR A 110 -11.12 -9.40 -24.60
N LEU A 111 -11.24 -8.38 -23.75
CA LEU A 111 -10.24 -7.97 -22.78
C LEU A 111 -10.83 -7.98 -21.38
N TYR A 112 -10.06 -8.43 -20.39
CA TYR A 112 -10.40 -8.29 -18.97
C TYR A 112 -9.36 -7.41 -18.29
N TYR A 113 -9.80 -6.31 -17.67
CA TYR A 113 -8.88 -5.34 -17.10
C TYR A 113 -9.46 -4.55 -15.93
N SER A 114 -8.56 -3.95 -15.16
CA SER A 114 -8.86 -3.05 -14.05
C SER A 114 -8.98 -1.60 -14.54
N PRO A 115 -10.18 -1.01 -14.74
CA PRO A 115 -10.28 0.39 -15.16
C PRO A 115 -9.84 1.37 -14.05
N PRO A 116 -9.32 2.56 -14.41
CA PRO A 116 -9.16 3.68 -13.49
C PRO A 116 -10.52 4.14 -12.95
N LEU A 117 -10.57 4.37 -11.64
CA LEU A 117 -11.76 4.84 -10.92
C LEU A 117 -11.36 5.96 -9.93
N ASP A 118 -12.34 6.58 -9.28
CA ASP A 118 -12.10 7.57 -8.20
C ASP A 118 -11.63 6.92 -6.87
N THR A 119 -11.19 5.66 -6.90
CA THR A 119 -10.61 4.97 -5.75
C THR A 119 -9.22 5.53 -5.43
N PRO A 120 -8.80 5.58 -4.16
CA PRO A 120 -7.46 6.02 -3.82
C PRO A 120 -6.37 5.20 -4.51
N THR A 121 -5.23 5.85 -4.80
CA THR A 121 -4.01 5.19 -5.29
C THR A 121 -3.23 4.58 -4.13
N GLY A 122 -2.43 3.55 -4.42
CA GLY A 122 -1.64 2.82 -3.43
C GLY A 122 -2.48 1.85 -2.58
N SER A 123 -1.90 1.40 -1.47
CA SER A 123 -2.45 0.31 -0.66
C SER A 123 -3.46 0.79 0.38
N ALA A 124 -4.53 0.01 0.56
CA ALA A 124 -5.52 0.21 1.59
C ALA A 124 -4.94 -0.17 2.96
N PRO A 125 -5.27 0.56 4.04
CA PRO A 125 -4.75 0.22 5.35
C PRO A 125 -5.34 -1.11 5.84
N GLU A 126 -4.54 -1.91 6.54
CA GLU A 126 -4.96 -3.19 7.13
C GLU A 126 -6.02 -3.04 8.24
N ARG A 127 -6.09 -1.85 8.85
CA ARG A 127 -7.02 -1.50 9.93
C ARG A 127 -7.67 -0.13 9.69
N LEU A 128 -8.85 0.07 10.28
CA LEU A 128 -9.52 1.35 10.30
C LEU A 128 -8.61 2.43 10.90
N PRO A 129 -8.47 3.59 10.23
CA PRO A 129 -7.85 4.75 10.85
C PRO A 129 -8.61 5.16 12.13
N ALA A 130 -7.89 5.73 13.09
CA ALA A 130 -8.48 6.14 14.37
C ALA A 130 -9.70 7.07 14.16
N GLY A 131 -10.82 6.70 14.77
CA GLY A 131 -12.09 7.46 14.71
C GLY A 131 -12.95 7.19 13.47
N GLN A 132 -12.57 6.25 12.60
CA GLN A 132 -13.37 5.79 11.46
C GLN A 132 -14.24 4.59 11.83
N ASP A 133 -15.24 4.31 10.98
CA ASP A 133 -16.08 3.11 11.01
C ASP A 133 -16.02 2.36 9.66
N ASP A 134 -16.78 1.27 9.52
CA ASP A 134 -16.74 0.41 8.33
C ASP A 134 -17.11 1.15 7.02
N SER A 135 -17.79 2.31 7.07
CA SER A 135 -18.06 3.12 5.86
C SER A 135 -16.78 3.67 5.22
N TYR A 136 -15.67 3.73 5.97
CA TYR A 136 -14.36 4.10 5.43
C TYR A 136 -13.93 3.19 4.26
N TRP A 137 -14.32 1.91 4.28
CA TRP A 137 -13.94 0.94 3.24
C TRP A 137 -14.61 1.20 1.89
N ASP A 138 -15.72 1.93 1.86
CA ASP A 138 -16.48 2.18 0.62
C ASP A 138 -15.66 2.90 -0.45
N ARG A 139 -14.72 3.75 -0.05
CA ARG A 139 -13.83 4.45 -0.97
C ARG A 139 -12.87 3.54 -1.73
N TRP A 140 -12.67 2.32 -1.24
CA TRP A 140 -11.78 1.33 -1.84
C TRP A 140 -12.56 0.31 -2.68
N LYS A 141 -13.88 0.44 -2.81
CA LYS A 141 -14.68 -0.43 -3.70
C LYS A 141 -14.42 -0.05 -5.16
N GLY A 142 -13.92 -0.99 -5.94
CA GLY A 142 -13.76 -0.91 -7.38
C GLY A 142 -14.27 -2.18 -8.07
N TYR A 143 -13.86 -2.38 -9.30
CA TYR A 143 -14.19 -3.58 -10.09
C TYR A 143 -13.20 -3.78 -11.22
N ASP A 144 -13.10 -5.00 -11.70
CA ASP A 144 -12.52 -5.32 -13.00
C ASP A 144 -13.65 -5.57 -14.01
N SER A 145 -13.36 -5.36 -15.29
CA SER A 145 -14.37 -5.35 -16.34
C SER A 145 -13.96 -6.23 -17.50
N LEU A 146 -14.89 -7.09 -17.93
CA LEU A 146 -14.80 -7.82 -19.19
C LEU A 146 -15.47 -7.01 -20.28
N VAL A 147 -14.70 -6.64 -21.31
CA VAL A 147 -15.15 -5.79 -22.41
C VAL A 147 -14.74 -6.44 -23.72
N ARG A 148 -15.58 -6.38 -24.75
CA ARG A 148 -15.18 -6.79 -26.11
C ARG A 148 -15.14 -5.62 -27.10
N TYR A 149 -14.28 -5.77 -28.10
CA TYR A 149 -14.03 -4.79 -29.15
C TYR A 149 -13.93 -5.48 -30.50
N LYS A 150 -14.29 -4.76 -31.57
CA LYS A 150 -14.07 -5.21 -32.96
C LYS A 150 -12.60 -5.03 -33.34
N TRP A 151 -12.03 -6.07 -33.94
CA TRP A 151 -10.71 -6.06 -34.56
C TRP A 151 -10.80 -5.58 -36.01
N THR A 152 -10.21 -4.41 -36.31
CA THR A 152 -10.19 -3.82 -37.66
C THR A 152 -8.87 -3.12 -37.95
N GLY A 153 -8.26 -3.39 -39.11
CA GLY A 153 -7.01 -2.74 -39.52
C GLY A 153 -5.83 -3.01 -38.58
N ASP A 154 -5.71 -4.26 -38.11
CA ASP A 154 -4.68 -4.72 -37.17
C ASP A 154 -4.66 -4.00 -35.81
N LYS A 155 -5.83 -3.60 -35.34
CA LYS A 155 -6.05 -3.01 -34.00
C LYS A 155 -7.50 -3.18 -33.55
N LEU A 156 -7.75 -2.95 -32.26
CA LEU A 156 -9.11 -2.81 -31.72
C LEU A 156 -9.70 -1.45 -32.11
N ASP A 157 -10.99 -1.42 -32.46
CA ASP A 157 -11.79 -0.20 -32.61
C ASP A 157 -12.44 0.18 -31.27
N PRO A 158 -11.96 1.25 -30.58
CA PRO A 158 -12.50 1.64 -29.29
C PRO A 158 -13.97 2.06 -29.34
N ALA A 159 -14.48 2.50 -30.50
CA ALA A 159 -15.88 2.91 -30.64
C ALA A 159 -16.87 1.73 -30.60
N SER A 160 -16.36 0.50 -30.74
CA SER A 160 -17.15 -0.74 -30.72
C SER A 160 -17.26 -1.40 -29.34
N ALA A 161 -16.68 -0.78 -28.30
CA ALA A 161 -16.59 -1.35 -26.96
C ALA A 161 -17.96 -1.75 -26.40
N GLN A 162 -18.05 -2.97 -25.88
CA GLN A 162 -19.22 -3.50 -25.18
C GLN A 162 -18.78 -4.09 -23.83
N GLU A 163 -19.17 -3.45 -22.73
CA GLU A 163 -18.92 -3.95 -21.36
C GLU A 163 -19.92 -5.05 -21.02
N ILE A 164 -19.41 -6.26 -20.76
CA ILE A 164 -20.21 -7.47 -20.57
C ILE A 164 -20.56 -7.67 -19.10
N ILE A 165 -19.54 -7.67 -18.23
CA ILE A 165 -19.72 -7.93 -16.80
C ILE A 165 -18.64 -7.23 -15.97
N ARG A 166 -19.03 -6.78 -14.78
CA ARG A 166 -18.13 -6.22 -13.76
C ARG A 166 -18.00 -7.19 -12.60
N VAL A 167 -16.77 -7.46 -12.20
CA VAL A 167 -16.44 -8.26 -11.02
C VAL A 167 -15.94 -7.31 -9.94
N GLY A 168 -16.64 -7.26 -8.80
CA GLY A 168 -16.30 -6.35 -7.71
C GLY A 168 -14.91 -6.62 -7.15
N HIS A 169 -14.20 -5.58 -6.73
CA HIS A 169 -12.85 -5.66 -6.19
C HIS A 169 -12.68 -4.64 -5.06
N ASN A 170 -11.86 -4.95 -4.06
CA ASN A 170 -11.36 -3.98 -3.09
C ASN A 170 -10.01 -3.46 -3.61
N ARG A 171 -9.99 -2.25 -4.19
CA ARG A 171 -8.78 -1.55 -4.62
C ARG A 171 -7.86 -1.29 -3.42
N GLY A 172 -6.57 -1.16 -3.69
CA GLY A 172 -5.56 -1.03 -2.64
C GLY A 172 -5.27 -2.33 -1.88
N GLN A 173 -5.92 -3.44 -2.22
CA GLN A 173 -5.54 -4.76 -1.72
C GLN A 173 -4.78 -5.52 -2.80
N CYS A 174 -3.65 -6.11 -2.41
CA CYS A 174 -3.10 -7.27 -3.09
C CYS A 174 -3.86 -8.51 -2.56
N CYS A 175 -4.05 -9.61 -3.27
CA CYS A 175 -3.65 -10.02 -4.60
C CYS A 175 -4.81 -10.85 -5.20
N HIS A 176 -4.55 -11.69 -6.20
CA HIS A 176 -5.46 -12.66 -6.81
C HIS A 176 -6.55 -12.01 -7.65
N VAL A 177 -6.14 -11.46 -8.79
CA VAL A 177 -7.06 -10.94 -9.82
C VAL A 177 -7.62 -12.07 -10.69
N ALA A 178 -6.81 -13.11 -10.96
CA ALA A 178 -7.04 -14.07 -12.04
C ALA A 178 -7.33 -13.34 -13.35
N GLY A 179 -8.41 -13.70 -14.04
CA GLY A 179 -8.95 -12.90 -15.15
C GLY A 179 -9.03 -13.60 -16.49
N ASP A 180 -8.68 -14.88 -16.55
CA ASP A 180 -8.66 -15.65 -17.79
C ASP A 180 -10.06 -15.93 -18.36
N VAL A 181 -10.15 -16.04 -19.68
CA VAL A 181 -11.40 -16.17 -20.44
C VAL A 181 -11.25 -17.21 -21.55
N ASP A 182 -12.22 -18.12 -21.64
CA ASP A 182 -12.31 -19.09 -22.74
C ASP A 182 -13.78 -19.47 -23.00
N PHE A 183 -14.03 -20.24 -24.06
CA PHE A 183 -15.37 -20.55 -24.56
C PHE A 183 -15.57 -22.06 -24.76
N ASP A 184 -16.75 -22.56 -24.39
CA ASP A 184 -17.17 -23.89 -24.82
C ASP A 184 -17.61 -23.90 -26.30
N ALA A 185 -17.85 -25.11 -26.83
CA ALA A 185 -18.27 -25.31 -28.21
C ALA A 185 -19.66 -24.72 -28.53
N ASP A 186 -20.48 -24.42 -27.52
CA ASP A 186 -21.79 -23.78 -27.67
C ASP A 186 -21.68 -22.23 -27.66
N GLY A 187 -20.47 -21.69 -27.49
CA GLY A 187 -20.21 -20.24 -27.43
C GLY A 187 -20.52 -19.63 -26.06
N ASN A 188 -20.66 -20.42 -24.99
CA ASN A 188 -20.74 -19.87 -23.64
C ASN A 188 -19.34 -19.43 -23.20
N LEU A 189 -19.28 -18.23 -22.67
CA LEU A 189 -18.07 -17.63 -22.12
C LEU A 189 -17.88 -18.08 -20.69
N TYR A 190 -16.66 -18.48 -20.36
CA TYR A 190 -16.18 -18.71 -19.01
C TYR A 190 -15.24 -17.57 -18.60
N LEU A 191 -15.31 -17.11 -17.36
CA LEU A 191 -14.41 -16.11 -16.79
C LEU A 191 -13.90 -16.57 -15.42
N ALA A 192 -12.59 -16.74 -15.28
CA ALA A 192 -11.93 -16.99 -14.01
C ALA A 192 -11.75 -15.69 -13.22
N THR A 193 -12.02 -15.73 -11.92
CA THR A 193 -11.93 -14.57 -11.03
C THR A 193 -11.28 -14.95 -9.72
N GLY A 194 -10.30 -14.17 -9.27
CA GLY A 194 -9.64 -14.42 -7.99
C GLY A 194 -10.41 -13.86 -6.79
N GLY A 195 -10.06 -14.33 -5.60
CA GLY A 195 -10.73 -14.01 -4.33
C GLY A 195 -10.50 -12.57 -3.84
N ASN A 196 -9.49 -11.89 -4.39
CA ASN A 196 -9.05 -10.55 -3.97
C ASN A 196 -8.62 -10.48 -2.49
N THR A 197 -7.96 -11.52 -1.97
CA THR A 197 -7.55 -11.59 -0.55
C THR A 197 -6.11 -12.08 -0.48
N PRO A 198 -5.20 -11.37 0.18
CA PRO A 198 -3.82 -11.84 0.32
C PRO A 198 -3.75 -12.94 1.39
N ALA A 199 -2.83 -13.90 1.21
CA ALA A 199 -2.45 -14.82 2.29
C ALA A 199 -1.42 -14.19 3.24
N SER A 200 -0.81 -13.07 2.84
CA SER A 200 -0.02 -12.18 3.68
C SER A 200 -0.92 -11.17 4.39
N GLY A 201 -0.85 -11.13 5.71
CA GLY A 201 -1.62 -10.19 6.53
C GLY A 201 -1.49 -10.46 8.02
N PRO A 202 -1.89 -9.50 8.87
CA PRO A 202 -1.63 -9.58 10.31
C PRO A 202 -2.18 -10.87 10.94
N ASN A 203 -1.27 -11.68 11.48
CA ASN A 203 -1.53 -12.97 12.14
C ASN A 203 -2.08 -14.09 11.21
N VAL A 204 -2.09 -13.89 9.88
CA VAL A 204 -2.51 -14.94 8.94
C VAL A 204 -1.44 -16.01 8.83
N SER A 205 -0.16 -15.62 8.77
CA SER A 205 1.00 -16.53 8.74
C SER A 205 0.93 -17.57 7.61
N GLY A 206 0.45 -17.17 6.44
CA GLY A 206 0.33 -18.05 5.26
C GLY A 206 -0.79 -19.09 5.31
N TYR A 207 -1.65 -19.14 6.33
CA TYR A 207 -2.82 -20.03 6.34
C TYR A 207 -4.05 -19.36 5.71
N THR A 208 -5.22 -19.99 5.79
CA THR A 208 -6.48 -19.40 5.30
C THR A 208 -6.74 -17.98 5.86
N PRO A 209 -6.84 -16.94 5.01
CA PRO A 209 -7.08 -15.56 5.42
C PRO A 209 -8.58 -15.34 5.63
N ILE A 210 -9.05 -15.51 6.87
CA ILE A 210 -10.46 -15.37 7.24
C ILE A 210 -10.67 -14.28 8.30
N ASN A 211 -9.85 -13.23 8.31
CA ASN A 211 -9.85 -12.23 9.37
C ASN A 211 -10.99 -11.23 9.22
N ASP A 212 -12.10 -11.52 9.89
CA ASP A 212 -13.27 -10.66 9.93
C ASP A 212 -13.40 -9.88 11.25
N ALA A 213 -12.34 -9.82 12.07
CA ALA A 213 -12.37 -9.13 13.35
C ALA A 213 -12.68 -7.63 13.18
N ALA A 214 -13.31 -7.05 14.22
CA ALA A 214 -13.67 -5.63 14.23
C ALA A 214 -12.44 -4.75 13.98
N THR A 215 -12.61 -3.68 13.19
CA THR A 215 -11.58 -2.74 12.71
C THR A 215 -10.64 -3.22 11.60
N TYR A 216 -10.56 -4.52 11.29
CA TYR A 216 -9.72 -4.98 10.18
C TYR A 216 -10.36 -4.72 8.82
N ASN A 217 -9.50 -4.59 7.81
CA ASN A 217 -9.92 -4.40 6.43
C ASN A 217 -10.70 -5.62 5.92
N PRO A 218 -11.88 -5.45 5.28
CA PRO A 218 -12.62 -6.57 4.70
C PRO A 218 -11.78 -7.37 3.69
N GLY A 219 -10.79 -6.74 3.05
CA GLY A 219 -9.82 -7.37 2.15
C GLY A 219 -9.05 -8.56 2.73
N LEU A 220 -9.07 -8.77 4.05
CA LEU A 220 -8.35 -9.83 4.76
C LEU A 220 -9.23 -11.05 5.11
N ASP A 221 -10.49 -11.07 4.65
CA ASP A 221 -11.42 -12.16 4.89
C ASP A 221 -11.96 -12.74 3.59
N GLU A 222 -11.36 -13.83 3.15
CA GLU A 222 -11.66 -14.54 1.91
C GLU A 222 -13.09 -15.10 1.86
N ARG A 223 -13.71 -15.30 3.03
CA ARG A 223 -15.11 -15.74 3.11
C ARG A 223 -16.07 -14.74 2.47
N ARG A 224 -15.70 -13.45 2.34
CA ARG A 224 -16.53 -12.44 1.67
C ARG A 224 -16.61 -12.63 0.15
N GLY A 225 -15.60 -13.27 -0.45
CA GLY A 225 -15.40 -13.45 -1.89
C GLY A 225 -15.59 -14.92 -2.26
N ALA A 226 -14.51 -15.69 -2.27
CA ALA A 226 -14.48 -17.10 -2.70
C ALA A 226 -15.59 -17.96 -2.03
N GLY A 227 -15.76 -17.81 -0.72
CA GLY A 227 -16.77 -18.52 0.06
C GLY A 227 -18.20 -17.93 0.02
N ASN A 228 -18.42 -16.82 -0.68
CA ASN A 228 -19.71 -16.12 -0.72
C ASN A 228 -20.47 -16.47 -2.01
N THR A 229 -21.68 -17.01 -1.86
CA THR A 229 -22.55 -17.39 -2.99
C THR A 229 -23.15 -16.20 -3.72
N ASN A 230 -23.12 -15.01 -3.11
CA ASN A 230 -23.67 -13.77 -3.66
C ASN A 230 -22.58 -12.78 -4.13
N ASP A 231 -21.35 -13.26 -4.33
CA ASP A 231 -20.21 -12.48 -4.82
C ASP A 231 -19.60 -13.19 -6.04
N LEU A 232 -18.98 -12.43 -6.94
CA LEU A 232 -18.38 -12.96 -8.17
C LEU A 232 -16.89 -13.23 -8.04
N ARG A 233 -16.22 -12.84 -6.96
CA ARG A 233 -14.79 -13.11 -6.73
C ARG A 233 -14.53 -14.54 -6.28
N GLY A 234 -13.41 -15.12 -6.69
CA GLY A 234 -13.01 -16.48 -6.34
C GLY A 234 -13.94 -17.51 -6.97
N LYS A 235 -14.25 -17.33 -8.26
CA LYS A 235 -15.23 -18.11 -9.04
C LYS A 235 -14.70 -18.40 -10.45
N ILE A 236 -15.25 -19.44 -11.09
CA ILE A 236 -15.37 -19.50 -12.55
C ILE A 236 -16.82 -19.20 -12.89
N LEU A 237 -17.04 -18.15 -13.65
CA LEU A 237 -18.35 -17.71 -14.12
C LEU A 237 -18.63 -18.33 -15.49
N ARG A 238 -19.90 -18.62 -15.80
CA ARG A 238 -20.34 -19.09 -17.13
C ARG A 238 -21.57 -18.30 -17.58
N ILE A 239 -21.47 -17.62 -18.72
CA ILE A 239 -22.51 -16.76 -19.30
C ILE A 239 -22.61 -16.96 -20.82
N SER A 240 -23.76 -16.61 -21.42
CA SER A 240 -23.92 -16.57 -22.88
C SER A 240 -24.04 -15.12 -23.34
N VAL A 241 -23.00 -14.59 -23.97
CA VAL A 241 -22.92 -13.20 -24.42
C VAL A 241 -23.76 -12.99 -25.67
N GLN A 242 -24.62 -11.96 -25.65
CA GLN A 242 -25.51 -11.59 -26.74
C GLN A 242 -24.85 -10.55 -27.66
N GLU A 243 -25.38 -10.35 -28.87
CA GLU A 243 -24.79 -9.45 -29.87
C GLU A 243 -24.70 -7.98 -29.41
N ASP A 244 -25.60 -7.53 -28.53
CA ASP A 244 -25.59 -6.17 -27.97
C ASP A 244 -24.64 -5.99 -26.77
N GLY A 245 -23.95 -7.06 -26.35
CA GLY A 245 -23.06 -7.06 -25.19
C GLY A 245 -23.75 -7.40 -23.87
N SER A 246 -25.08 -7.55 -23.84
CA SER A 246 -25.75 -8.17 -22.69
C SER A 246 -25.43 -9.66 -22.61
N TYR A 247 -25.83 -10.33 -21.52
CA TYR A 247 -25.67 -11.78 -21.41
C TYR A 247 -26.90 -12.46 -20.82
N THR A 248 -27.00 -13.77 -21.06
CA THR A 248 -27.96 -14.67 -20.43
C THR A 248 -27.22 -15.73 -19.61
N ILE A 249 -27.95 -16.46 -18.76
CA ILE A 249 -27.40 -17.53 -17.93
C ILE A 249 -27.69 -18.88 -18.59
N PRO A 250 -26.67 -19.66 -18.97
CA PRO A 250 -26.83 -21.02 -19.45
C PRO A 250 -27.36 -21.96 -18.36
N ASP A 251 -28.06 -23.02 -18.76
CA ASP A 251 -28.43 -24.09 -17.84
C ASP A 251 -27.19 -24.83 -17.30
N GLY A 252 -27.29 -25.32 -16.06
CA GLY A 252 -26.24 -26.13 -15.43
C GLY A 252 -25.23 -25.38 -14.58
N ASN A 253 -25.38 -24.06 -14.41
CA ASN A 253 -24.65 -23.29 -13.39
C ASN A 253 -25.06 -23.72 -11.97
N LEU A 254 -24.19 -23.43 -10.99
CA LEU A 254 -24.30 -23.93 -9.61
C LEU A 254 -25.59 -23.47 -8.92
N PHE A 255 -26.05 -22.26 -9.23
CA PHE A 255 -27.25 -21.67 -8.65
C PHE A 255 -28.28 -21.33 -9.73
N PRO A 256 -29.52 -21.85 -9.63
CA PRO A 256 -30.59 -21.49 -10.56
C PRO A 256 -30.93 -19.99 -10.52
N VAL A 257 -31.30 -19.43 -11.67
CA VAL A 257 -31.76 -18.04 -11.79
C VAL A 257 -32.91 -17.75 -10.82
N GLY A 258 -32.81 -16.64 -10.09
CA GLY A 258 -33.81 -16.20 -9.11
C GLY A 258 -33.66 -16.82 -7.71
N THR A 259 -32.66 -17.70 -7.50
CA THR A 259 -32.33 -18.19 -6.16
C THR A 259 -31.85 -17.01 -5.29
N ALA A 260 -32.47 -16.85 -4.11
CA ALA A 260 -32.17 -15.73 -3.22
C ALA A 260 -30.76 -15.88 -2.62
N LYS A 261 -30.03 -14.76 -2.50
CA LYS A 261 -28.66 -14.70 -1.95
C LYS A 261 -27.63 -15.50 -2.75
N THR A 262 -27.84 -15.66 -4.04
CA THR A 262 -26.90 -16.35 -4.93
C THR A 262 -26.73 -15.60 -6.24
N ARG A 263 -25.57 -15.76 -6.88
CA ARG A 263 -25.29 -15.29 -8.24
C ARG A 263 -25.42 -16.46 -9.23
N PRO A 264 -26.36 -16.40 -10.20
CA PRO A 264 -26.57 -17.48 -11.15
C PRO A 264 -25.46 -17.60 -12.21
N GLU A 265 -24.55 -16.62 -12.30
CA GLU A 265 -23.36 -16.65 -13.15
C GLU A 265 -22.34 -17.72 -12.71
N ILE A 266 -22.39 -18.15 -11.44
CA ILE A 266 -21.40 -19.03 -10.83
C ILE A 266 -21.52 -20.46 -11.39
N PHE A 267 -20.46 -20.94 -12.05
CA PHE A 267 -20.29 -22.34 -12.43
C PHE A 267 -19.44 -23.09 -11.39
N VAL A 268 -18.28 -22.54 -11.04
CA VAL A 268 -17.45 -23.02 -9.92
C VAL A 268 -17.33 -21.93 -8.87
N MET A 269 -17.47 -22.30 -7.59
CA MET A 269 -17.15 -21.42 -6.47
C MET A 269 -16.06 -21.99 -5.57
N GLY A 270 -15.55 -21.15 -4.67
CA GLY A 270 -14.55 -21.56 -3.68
C GLY A 270 -13.19 -21.75 -4.30
N LEU A 271 -12.74 -20.74 -5.05
CA LEU A 271 -11.42 -20.67 -5.68
C LEU A 271 -10.62 -19.51 -5.09
N ARG A 272 -9.30 -19.65 -4.95
CA ARG A 272 -8.43 -18.59 -4.42
C ARG A 272 -7.92 -17.68 -5.53
N ASN A 273 -7.13 -18.23 -6.43
CA ASN A 273 -6.56 -17.56 -7.59
C ASN A 273 -6.46 -18.55 -8.77
N PRO A 274 -7.58 -18.80 -9.47
CA PRO A 274 -7.61 -19.63 -10.66
C PRO A 274 -7.00 -18.87 -11.85
N TYR A 275 -5.69 -18.64 -11.82
CA TYR A 275 -5.07 -17.56 -12.61
C TYR A 275 -5.13 -17.79 -14.13
N ARG A 276 -4.92 -19.04 -14.57
CA ARG A 276 -5.16 -19.50 -15.95
C ARG A 276 -6.14 -20.65 -15.99
N MET A 277 -7.07 -20.62 -16.93
CA MET A 277 -8.04 -21.66 -17.20
C MET A 277 -8.19 -21.93 -18.70
N THR A 278 -8.64 -23.12 -19.07
CA THR A 278 -9.05 -23.43 -20.43
C THR A 278 -10.34 -24.21 -20.44
N VAL A 279 -11.05 -24.18 -21.57
CA VAL A 279 -12.21 -25.01 -21.85
C VAL A 279 -11.88 -25.93 -23.02
N ASP A 280 -11.83 -27.23 -22.75
CA ASP A 280 -11.70 -28.22 -23.81
C ASP A 280 -13.00 -28.30 -24.62
N LYS A 281 -13.02 -27.70 -25.80
CA LYS A 281 -14.18 -27.69 -26.70
C LYS A 281 -14.64 -29.09 -27.12
N ALA A 282 -13.75 -30.10 -27.13
CA ALA A 282 -14.13 -31.46 -27.51
C ALA A 282 -14.97 -32.17 -26.44
N THR A 283 -14.73 -31.87 -25.16
CA THR A 283 -15.36 -32.55 -24.03
C THR A 283 -16.28 -31.66 -23.19
N GLY A 284 -16.15 -30.34 -23.31
CA GLY A 284 -16.81 -29.35 -22.45
C GLY A 284 -16.19 -29.21 -21.06
N ALA A 285 -15.02 -29.82 -20.82
CA ALA A 285 -14.34 -29.74 -19.53
C ALA A 285 -13.65 -28.38 -19.36
N VAL A 286 -13.90 -27.74 -18.21
CA VAL A 286 -13.15 -26.56 -17.77
C VAL A 286 -11.99 -27.03 -16.90
N MET A 287 -10.78 -26.54 -17.15
CA MET A 287 -9.56 -26.89 -16.45
C MET A 287 -8.88 -25.63 -15.93
N TRP A 288 -8.35 -25.66 -14.70
CA TRP A 288 -7.66 -24.51 -14.11
C TRP A 288 -6.59 -24.96 -13.10
N GLY A 289 -5.57 -24.12 -12.93
CA GLY A 289 -4.68 -24.17 -11.78
C GLY A 289 -5.12 -23.14 -10.74
N ASP A 290 -5.21 -23.52 -9.47
CA ASP A 290 -5.60 -22.66 -8.35
C ASP A 290 -4.47 -22.57 -7.32
N TYR A 291 -4.07 -21.34 -6.98
CA TYR A 291 -2.94 -21.12 -6.07
C TYR A 291 -3.41 -21.22 -4.62
N GLY A 292 -2.74 -22.05 -3.81
CA GLY A 292 -2.95 -22.16 -2.37
C GLY A 292 -2.36 -21.01 -1.55
N PRO A 293 -2.56 -21.01 -0.22
CA PRO A 293 -1.95 -20.02 0.67
C PRO A 293 -0.49 -20.40 1.01
N ASP A 294 0.25 -19.52 1.69
CA ASP A 294 1.73 -19.57 1.72
C ASP A 294 2.35 -20.27 2.95
N ALA A 295 1.58 -21.04 3.71
CA ALA A 295 2.07 -21.74 4.89
C ALA A 295 2.89 -22.97 4.48
N GLY A 296 4.21 -22.97 4.64
CA GLY A 296 5.05 -24.13 4.30
C GLY A 296 4.97 -25.32 5.27
N THR A 297 4.09 -25.28 6.30
CA THR A 297 3.80 -26.43 7.18
C THR A 297 2.36 -26.47 7.66
N ALA A 298 1.91 -27.68 8.03
CA ALA A 298 0.64 -27.86 8.72
C ALA A 298 0.74 -27.47 10.21
N SER A 299 -0.37 -26.97 10.76
CA SER A 299 -0.53 -26.63 12.17
C SER A 299 -1.84 -27.17 12.73
N ALA A 300 -1.77 -27.79 13.90
CA ALA A 300 -2.96 -28.30 14.60
C ALA A 300 -3.98 -27.20 14.96
N ASP A 301 -3.51 -25.95 15.06
CA ASP A 301 -4.31 -24.78 15.43
C ASP A 301 -4.84 -24.00 14.21
N ARG A 302 -4.26 -24.20 13.02
CA ARG A 302 -4.62 -23.44 11.82
C ARG A 302 -5.18 -24.29 10.69
N GLY A 303 -4.64 -25.48 10.45
CA GLY A 303 -5.02 -26.34 9.33
C GLY A 303 -3.82 -26.94 8.60
N PRO A 304 -4.01 -27.44 7.37
CA PRO A 304 -2.93 -27.95 6.54
C PRO A 304 -1.94 -26.83 6.15
N MET A 305 -0.82 -27.23 5.56
CA MET A 305 0.04 -26.31 4.82
C MET A 305 -0.69 -25.74 3.59
N GLY A 306 -0.01 -24.84 2.87
CA GLY A 306 -0.41 -24.39 1.54
C GLY A 306 -0.36 -25.51 0.52
N TYR A 307 -1.50 -25.84 -0.09
CA TYR A 307 -1.56 -26.71 -1.27
C TYR A 307 -2.08 -25.91 -2.45
N VAL A 308 -1.40 -26.03 -3.59
CA VAL A 308 -1.96 -25.63 -4.88
C VAL A 308 -2.72 -26.80 -5.51
N GLU A 309 -3.62 -26.47 -6.44
CA GLU A 309 -4.50 -27.44 -7.06
C GLU A 309 -4.51 -27.29 -8.59
N TRP A 310 -4.64 -28.41 -9.30
CA TRP A 310 -5.06 -28.44 -10.69
C TRP A 310 -6.35 -29.25 -10.77
N GLN A 311 -7.36 -28.70 -11.43
CA GLN A 311 -8.71 -29.26 -11.44
C GLN A 311 -9.31 -29.30 -12.85
N THR A 312 -10.26 -30.22 -13.04
CA THR A 312 -11.04 -30.36 -14.27
C THR A 312 -12.48 -30.73 -13.95
N THR A 313 -13.46 -30.13 -14.63
CA THR A 313 -14.88 -30.49 -14.46
C THR A 313 -15.74 -30.10 -15.67
N THR A 314 -16.76 -30.90 -15.95
CA THR A 314 -17.89 -30.61 -16.85
C THR A 314 -19.14 -30.17 -16.11
N LYS A 315 -19.10 -30.11 -14.77
CA LYS A 315 -20.25 -29.84 -13.91
C LYS A 315 -19.94 -28.75 -12.89
N ALA A 316 -20.97 -27.96 -12.58
CA ALA A 316 -20.88 -26.95 -11.54
C ALA A 316 -20.55 -27.55 -10.16
N MET A 317 -19.68 -26.89 -9.41
CA MET A 317 -19.19 -27.39 -8.12
C MET A 317 -18.70 -26.28 -7.17
N ASN A 318 -18.54 -26.65 -5.89
CA ASN A 318 -17.79 -25.86 -4.91
C ASN A 318 -16.42 -26.54 -4.70
N SER A 319 -15.33 -25.86 -5.05
CA SER A 319 -13.95 -26.34 -4.90
C SER A 319 -13.41 -26.21 -3.48
N GLY A 320 -14.13 -25.54 -2.57
CA GLY A 320 -13.91 -25.66 -1.13
C GLY A 320 -13.15 -24.52 -0.46
N TRP A 321 -12.34 -23.74 -1.17
CA TRP A 321 -11.65 -22.57 -0.60
C TRP A 321 -12.66 -21.52 -0.08
N PRO A 322 -12.45 -20.85 1.07
CA PRO A 322 -11.30 -20.90 1.99
C PRO A 322 -11.37 -21.93 3.12
N PHE A 323 -12.30 -22.88 3.06
CA PHE A 323 -12.59 -23.79 4.17
C PHE A 323 -11.82 -25.10 4.07
N CYS A 324 -11.70 -25.63 2.85
CA CYS A 324 -11.12 -26.92 2.52
C CYS A 324 -10.19 -26.79 1.32
N THR A 325 -9.31 -27.78 1.15
CA THR A 325 -8.32 -27.85 0.08
C THR A 325 -7.91 -29.31 -0.16
N GLY A 326 -7.32 -29.58 -1.30
CA GLY A 326 -6.75 -30.86 -1.70
C GLY A 326 -7.81 -31.96 -1.73
N ASP A 327 -7.57 -33.04 -0.99
CA ASP A 327 -8.48 -34.18 -0.92
C ASP A 327 -9.66 -34.01 0.07
N ASN A 328 -9.82 -32.80 0.64
CA ASN A 328 -10.80 -32.47 1.69
C ASN A 328 -10.66 -33.29 2.99
N THR A 329 -9.54 -33.98 3.21
CA THR A 329 -9.31 -34.74 4.46
C THR A 329 -8.65 -33.91 5.56
N ARG A 330 -8.12 -32.73 5.21
CA ARG A 330 -7.42 -31.80 6.12
C ARG A 330 -8.01 -30.39 6.00
N PRO A 331 -9.23 -30.14 6.53
CA PRO A 331 -9.81 -28.80 6.51
C PRO A 331 -9.00 -27.79 7.31
N TYR A 332 -9.12 -26.51 6.97
CA TYR A 332 -8.67 -25.43 7.83
C TYR A 332 -9.54 -25.31 9.08
N ARG A 333 -9.08 -24.49 10.03
CA ARG A 333 -9.81 -24.19 11.26
C ARG A 333 -10.36 -22.78 11.24
N ASP A 334 -11.53 -22.62 11.84
CA ASP A 334 -12.16 -21.34 12.08
C ASP A 334 -11.39 -20.58 13.16
N PHE A 335 -10.33 -19.87 12.76
CA PHE A 335 -9.42 -19.19 13.67
C PHE A 335 -9.95 -17.79 14.05
N ASP A 336 -10.09 -17.53 15.36
CA ASP A 336 -10.54 -16.21 15.85
C ASP A 336 -9.36 -15.22 15.86
N PHE A 337 -9.37 -14.26 14.94
CA PHE A 337 -8.33 -13.23 14.80
C PHE A 337 -8.41 -12.10 15.84
N ALA A 338 -9.51 -12.00 16.60
CA ALA A 338 -9.63 -11.03 17.69
C ALA A 338 -8.98 -11.56 18.97
N THR A 339 -9.08 -12.87 19.23
CA THR A 339 -8.49 -13.53 20.41
C THR A 339 -7.21 -14.31 20.11
N LEU A 340 -6.90 -14.54 18.84
CA LEU A 340 -5.80 -15.39 18.35
C LEU A 340 -5.90 -16.83 18.86
N THR A 341 -7.10 -17.42 18.81
CA THR A 341 -7.37 -18.78 19.30
C THR A 341 -7.99 -19.69 18.24
N PRO A 342 -7.62 -20.98 18.19
CA PRO A 342 -8.19 -21.91 17.23
C PRO A 342 -9.64 -22.30 17.57
N GLY A 343 -10.54 -22.19 16.60
CA GLY A 343 -11.90 -22.75 16.66
C GLY A 343 -11.98 -24.17 16.11
N PRO A 344 -13.19 -24.69 15.80
CA PRO A 344 -13.35 -26.02 15.20
C PRO A 344 -12.76 -26.09 13.79
N ALA A 345 -12.46 -27.31 13.33
CA ALA A 345 -12.16 -27.56 11.93
C ALA A 345 -13.44 -27.40 11.09
N PHE A 346 -13.32 -26.89 9.86
CA PHE A 346 -14.48 -26.76 8.97
C PHE A 346 -15.00 -28.13 8.52
N ASP A 347 -16.31 -28.22 8.30
CA ASP A 347 -16.96 -29.40 7.73
C ASP A 347 -17.03 -29.28 6.21
N CYS A 348 -16.15 -29.96 5.49
CA CYS A 348 -16.11 -29.92 4.02
C CYS A 348 -17.40 -30.45 3.36
N ALA A 349 -18.18 -31.31 4.03
CA ALA A 349 -19.44 -31.80 3.50
C ALA A 349 -20.57 -30.76 3.64
N ALA A 350 -20.39 -29.77 4.52
CA ALA A 350 -21.40 -28.76 4.82
C ALA A 350 -20.74 -27.45 5.33
N PRO A 351 -19.91 -26.75 4.52
CA PRO A 351 -19.17 -25.60 5.01
C PRO A 351 -20.13 -24.46 5.42
N VAL A 352 -19.76 -23.73 6.47
CA VAL A 352 -20.53 -22.60 6.99
C VAL A 352 -19.74 -21.32 6.81
N ASN A 353 -20.35 -20.35 6.12
CA ASN A 353 -19.83 -19.00 5.99
C ASN A 353 -20.57 -18.06 6.95
N ASP A 354 -19.98 -17.85 8.11
CA ASP A 354 -20.47 -17.01 9.20
C ASP A 354 -19.74 -15.65 9.29
N SER A 355 -18.92 -15.32 8.30
CA SER A 355 -18.26 -14.02 8.19
C SER A 355 -19.26 -12.88 8.32
N ARG A 356 -18.89 -11.82 9.06
CA ARG A 356 -19.69 -10.59 9.12
C ARG A 356 -19.88 -9.90 7.76
N TRP A 357 -19.06 -10.26 6.76
CA TRP A 357 -19.10 -9.73 5.41
C TRP A 357 -19.88 -10.62 4.42
N ASN A 358 -20.40 -11.77 4.86
CA ASN A 358 -21.16 -12.67 4.00
C ASN A 358 -22.52 -12.05 3.62
N THR A 359 -22.74 -11.88 2.32
CA THR A 359 -24.02 -11.44 1.74
C THR A 359 -24.82 -12.58 1.12
N GLY A 360 -24.24 -13.78 1.08
CA GLY A 360 -24.78 -14.99 0.49
C GLY A 360 -25.46 -15.94 1.47
N LEU A 361 -25.49 -17.21 1.10
CA LEU A 361 -25.94 -18.30 1.96
C LEU A 361 -24.94 -18.50 3.10
N ALA A 362 -25.44 -18.81 4.30
CA ALA A 362 -24.59 -19.23 5.41
C ALA A 362 -24.15 -20.69 5.26
N GLN A 363 -25.07 -21.57 4.83
CA GLN A 363 -24.77 -22.97 4.56
C GLN A 363 -24.39 -23.12 3.08
N LEU A 364 -23.18 -23.58 2.80
CA LEU A 364 -22.65 -23.71 1.44
C LEU A 364 -22.89 -25.13 0.88
N PRO A 365 -22.87 -25.29 -0.45
CA PRO A 365 -22.77 -26.61 -1.07
C PRO A 365 -21.53 -27.38 -0.59
N PRO A 366 -21.55 -28.73 -0.57
CA PRO A 366 -20.39 -29.54 -0.20
C PRO A 366 -19.17 -29.21 -1.06
N ALA A 367 -17.99 -29.17 -0.46
CA ALA A 367 -16.73 -29.04 -1.17
C ALA A 367 -16.40 -30.35 -1.92
N VAL A 368 -15.90 -30.23 -3.14
CA VAL A 368 -15.46 -31.34 -3.99
C VAL A 368 -13.93 -31.45 -3.90
N PRO A 369 -13.36 -32.65 -3.72
CA PRO A 369 -11.90 -32.84 -3.70
C PRO A 369 -11.24 -32.44 -5.03
N ALA A 370 -10.04 -31.87 -4.95
CA ALA A 370 -9.22 -31.52 -6.11
C ALA A 370 -8.81 -32.76 -6.93
N THR A 371 -8.70 -32.59 -8.24
CA THR A 371 -8.23 -33.65 -9.15
C THR A 371 -6.75 -33.98 -8.94
N LEU A 372 -5.93 -32.94 -8.83
CA LEU A 372 -4.50 -32.99 -8.48
C LEU A 372 -4.21 -31.86 -7.49
N TRP A 373 -3.40 -32.13 -6.47
CA TRP A 373 -2.96 -31.14 -5.49
C TRP A 373 -1.52 -31.42 -5.08
N TYR A 374 -0.77 -30.41 -4.66
CA TYR A 374 0.61 -30.57 -4.20
C TYR A 374 1.10 -29.40 -3.34
N GLY A 375 2.18 -29.61 -2.55
CA GLY A 375 2.79 -28.63 -1.65
C GLY A 375 4.29 -28.40 -1.87
N ASP A 376 4.93 -27.52 -1.11
CA ASP A 376 6.31 -27.06 -1.37
C ASP A 376 7.38 -28.16 -1.16
N ARG A 377 7.12 -29.13 -0.30
CA ARG A 377 8.12 -30.12 0.11
C ARG A 377 7.95 -31.41 -0.66
N ASP A 378 9.04 -32.16 -0.84
CA ASP A 378 9.01 -33.48 -1.48
C ASP A 378 8.07 -34.47 -0.76
N THR A 379 7.86 -34.28 0.55
CA THR A 379 6.96 -35.08 1.37
C THR A 379 5.48 -34.71 1.21
N ASP A 380 5.19 -33.56 0.61
CA ASP A 380 3.85 -32.98 0.45
C ASP A 380 3.33 -33.11 -0.98
N GLN A 381 3.94 -34.03 -1.73
CA GLN A 381 3.64 -34.34 -3.12
C GLN A 381 2.93 -35.69 -3.19
N PRO A 382 1.68 -35.78 -3.68
CA PRO A 382 1.01 -37.06 -3.86
C PRO A 382 1.60 -37.87 -5.03
N TRP A 383 2.42 -37.24 -5.87
CA TRP A 383 3.03 -37.82 -7.07
C TRP A 383 4.54 -37.62 -7.07
N PRO A 384 5.35 -38.70 -7.15
CA PRO A 384 6.81 -38.60 -7.24
C PRO A 384 7.31 -37.78 -8.44
N GLU A 385 6.55 -37.76 -9.52
CA GLU A 385 6.86 -37.02 -10.75
C GLU A 385 7.00 -35.52 -10.51
N LEU A 386 6.13 -34.92 -9.69
CA LEU A 386 6.16 -33.48 -9.41
C LEU A 386 7.47 -33.06 -8.73
N THR A 387 7.96 -33.87 -7.78
CA THR A 387 9.32 -33.73 -7.21
C THR A 387 10.41 -33.95 -8.26
N ALA A 388 10.25 -34.93 -9.15
CA ALA A 388 11.25 -35.24 -10.16
C ALA A 388 11.40 -34.13 -11.21
N PHE A 389 10.33 -33.42 -11.55
CA PHE A 389 10.33 -32.38 -12.58
C PHE A 389 11.16 -31.16 -12.19
N ARG A 390 11.08 -30.74 -10.91
CA ARG A 390 11.92 -29.65 -10.36
C ARG A 390 13.38 -30.06 -10.10
N GLY A 391 13.64 -31.36 -9.95
CA GLY A 391 14.94 -31.91 -9.57
C GLY A 391 15.24 -31.83 -8.06
N PRO A 392 16.19 -32.64 -7.53
CA PRO A 392 16.52 -32.64 -6.10
C PRO A 392 17.08 -31.29 -5.64
N GLY A 393 16.43 -30.66 -4.65
CA GLY A 393 16.82 -29.33 -4.17
C GLY A 393 16.59 -28.22 -5.20
N GLY A 394 15.75 -28.48 -6.21
CA GLY A 394 15.31 -27.47 -7.16
C GLY A 394 14.51 -26.35 -6.49
N PRO A 395 14.22 -25.28 -7.23
CA PRO A 395 13.51 -24.13 -6.72
C PRO A 395 12.19 -24.48 -5.99
N GLY A 396 11.92 -23.78 -4.88
CA GLY A 396 10.69 -23.92 -4.10
C GLY A 396 9.56 -23.01 -4.59
N GLY A 397 8.38 -23.07 -3.97
CA GLY A 397 7.20 -22.33 -4.42
C GLY A 397 6.31 -23.15 -5.36
N GLN A 398 5.05 -22.76 -5.47
CA GLN A 398 4.03 -23.48 -6.24
C GLN A 398 3.08 -22.50 -6.93
N ALA A 399 2.87 -22.67 -8.22
CA ALA A 399 2.12 -21.73 -9.04
C ALA A 399 1.58 -22.41 -10.32
N PRO A 400 0.64 -23.37 -10.20
CA PRO A 400 0.09 -24.09 -11.34
C PRO A 400 -0.82 -23.19 -12.16
N MET A 401 -0.72 -23.32 -13.47
CA MET A 401 -1.58 -22.65 -14.44
C MET A 401 -2.04 -23.66 -15.47
N ALA A 402 -3.34 -23.76 -15.71
CA ALA A 402 -3.83 -24.63 -16.77
C ALA A 402 -3.37 -24.10 -18.13
N GLY A 403 -3.01 -25.02 -19.00
CA GLY A 403 -2.77 -24.79 -20.42
C GLY A 403 -3.76 -25.60 -21.26
N PRO A 404 -3.59 -25.60 -22.59
CA PRO A 404 -4.57 -26.14 -23.52
C PRO A 404 -4.60 -27.67 -23.51
N VAL A 405 -5.70 -28.24 -23.99
CA VAL A 405 -5.77 -29.65 -24.38
C VAL A 405 -5.36 -29.77 -25.84
N TYR A 406 -4.38 -30.63 -26.14
CA TYR A 406 -3.99 -30.87 -27.52
C TYR A 406 -4.96 -31.84 -28.19
N HIS A 407 -5.54 -31.46 -29.32
CA HIS A 407 -6.30 -32.35 -30.20
C HIS A 407 -5.58 -32.48 -31.53
N TYR A 408 -5.14 -33.69 -31.84
CA TYR A 408 -4.37 -33.95 -33.05
C TYR A 408 -5.26 -33.90 -34.29
N ASP A 409 -4.89 -33.03 -35.22
CA ASP A 409 -5.49 -32.98 -36.55
C ASP A 409 -4.56 -33.63 -37.59
N ALA A 410 -4.98 -34.78 -38.12
CA ALA A 410 -4.26 -35.49 -39.17
C ALA A 410 -4.20 -34.68 -40.48
N ASP A 411 -5.23 -33.88 -40.75
CA ASP A 411 -5.39 -33.10 -41.99
C ASP A 411 -4.62 -31.77 -41.96
N ASN A 412 -4.18 -31.32 -40.78
CA ASN A 412 -3.31 -30.15 -40.66
C ASN A 412 -1.98 -30.39 -41.39
N PRO A 413 -1.65 -29.64 -42.46
CA PRO A 413 -0.45 -29.90 -43.27
C PRO A 413 0.84 -29.41 -42.61
N SER A 414 0.75 -28.70 -41.48
CA SER A 414 1.92 -28.16 -40.78
C SER A 414 2.87 -29.26 -40.36
N PRO A 415 4.15 -29.22 -40.78
CA PRO A 415 5.16 -30.17 -40.32
C PRO A 415 5.56 -29.91 -38.85
N GLY A 416 5.30 -28.71 -38.33
CA GLY A 416 5.59 -28.32 -36.94
C GLY A 416 4.56 -28.78 -35.92
N LYS A 417 3.43 -29.35 -36.36
CA LYS A 417 2.36 -29.79 -35.46
C LYS A 417 2.82 -30.90 -34.53
N PHE A 418 2.33 -30.90 -33.30
CA PHE A 418 2.68 -31.94 -32.35
C PHE A 418 2.25 -33.35 -32.82
N PRO A 419 3.01 -34.40 -32.46
CA PRO A 419 2.64 -35.77 -32.81
C PRO A 419 1.31 -36.19 -32.19
N ALA A 420 0.60 -37.13 -32.84
CA ALA A 420 -0.66 -37.72 -32.36
C ALA A 420 -0.57 -38.36 -30.95
N TYR A 421 0.64 -38.60 -30.46
CA TYR A 421 0.88 -39.03 -29.09
C TYR A 421 0.28 -38.07 -28.04
N TRP A 422 0.28 -36.77 -28.32
CA TRP A 422 -0.20 -35.76 -27.38
C TRP A 422 -1.72 -35.58 -27.37
N ASP A 423 -2.44 -36.26 -28.29
CA ASP A 423 -3.88 -36.14 -28.46
C ASP A 423 -4.65 -36.41 -27.14
N GLY A 424 -5.55 -35.50 -26.78
CA GLY A 424 -6.37 -35.53 -25.57
C GLY A 424 -5.63 -35.26 -24.26
N LYS A 425 -4.34 -34.87 -24.28
CA LYS A 425 -3.60 -34.52 -23.05
C LYS A 425 -3.78 -33.05 -22.71
N ALA A 426 -4.04 -32.78 -21.43
CA ALA A 426 -4.09 -31.42 -20.89
C ALA A 426 -2.68 -30.95 -20.53
N PHE A 427 -2.31 -29.74 -20.93
CA PHE A 427 -1.03 -29.14 -20.55
C PHE A 427 -1.24 -28.22 -19.36
N PHE A 428 -0.19 -28.01 -18.57
CA PHE A 428 -0.18 -26.99 -17.53
C PHE A 428 1.24 -26.47 -17.33
N GLY A 429 1.36 -25.17 -17.05
CA GLY A 429 2.61 -24.51 -16.70
C GLY A 429 2.78 -24.42 -15.18
N GLU A 430 3.99 -24.62 -14.71
CA GLU A 430 4.40 -24.29 -13.35
C GLU A 430 5.25 -23.01 -13.41
N PHE A 431 4.65 -21.90 -12.98
CA PHE A 431 5.30 -20.60 -13.02
C PHE A 431 6.51 -20.49 -12.08
N SER A 432 6.40 -20.97 -10.84
CA SER A 432 7.50 -20.86 -9.86
C SER A 432 8.61 -21.88 -10.13
N GLN A 433 8.29 -23.07 -10.63
CA GLN A 433 9.24 -24.18 -10.78
C GLN A 433 9.78 -24.34 -12.21
N ASP A 434 9.45 -23.42 -13.11
CA ASP A 434 9.98 -23.34 -14.47
C ASP A 434 9.82 -24.62 -15.30
N TYR A 435 8.61 -25.22 -15.28
CA TYR A 435 8.32 -26.36 -16.15
C TYR A 435 6.93 -26.32 -16.78
N VAL A 436 6.76 -27.13 -17.82
CA VAL A 436 5.47 -27.45 -18.42
C VAL A 436 5.29 -28.96 -18.33
N ALA A 437 4.09 -29.39 -17.95
CA ALA A 437 3.77 -30.82 -17.88
C ALA A 437 2.46 -31.12 -18.62
N ALA A 438 2.35 -32.35 -19.11
CA ALA A 438 1.16 -32.87 -19.75
C ALA A 438 0.52 -33.97 -18.88
N LEU A 439 -0.79 -33.87 -18.68
CA LEU A 439 -1.59 -34.78 -17.90
C LEU A 439 -2.42 -35.68 -18.83
N THR A 440 -2.40 -36.99 -18.56
CA THR A 440 -3.39 -37.92 -19.12
C THR A 440 -4.51 -38.10 -18.11
N VAL A 441 -5.72 -37.67 -18.46
CA VAL A 441 -6.90 -37.71 -17.58
C VAL A 441 -7.80 -38.87 -17.98
N GLY A 442 -8.32 -39.62 -17.00
CA GLY A 442 -9.20 -40.78 -17.21
C GLY A 442 -10.62 -40.46 -17.70
N GLY A 443 -10.79 -39.38 -18.45
CA GLY A 443 -12.07 -38.76 -18.83
C GLY A 443 -12.14 -37.29 -18.37
N PRO A 444 -13.11 -36.49 -18.84
CA PRO A 444 -13.15 -35.05 -18.59
C PRO A 444 -13.35 -34.65 -17.11
N ASP A 445 -14.02 -35.51 -16.31
CA ASP A 445 -14.14 -35.40 -14.84
C ASP A 445 -13.28 -36.45 -14.12
N GLY A 446 -12.36 -37.11 -14.83
CA GLY A 446 -11.62 -38.26 -14.35
C GLY A 446 -10.38 -37.90 -13.51
N PRO A 447 -9.76 -38.88 -12.83
CA PRO A 447 -8.49 -38.66 -12.17
C PRO A 447 -7.36 -38.48 -13.20
N VAL A 448 -6.29 -37.79 -12.78
CA VAL A 448 -5.01 -37.82 -13.49
C VAL A 448 -4.42 -39.23 -13.36
N THR A 449 -3.99 -39.80 -14.48
CA THR A 449 -3.45 -41.17 -14.55
C THR A 449 -1.98 -41.21 -14.95
N LYS A 450 -1.45 -40.13 -15.51
CA LYS A 450 -0.04 -39.98 -15.90
C LYS A 450 0.33 -38.49 -15.98
N LEU A 451 1.53 -38.15 -15.50
CA LEU A 451 2.17 -36.85 -15.72
C LEU A 451 3.43 -37.04 -16.57
N GLU A 452 3.69 -36.09 -17.46
CA GLU A 452 4.85 -36.08 -18.35
C GLU A 452 5.49 -34.69 -18.34
N ASN A 453 6.80 -34.62 -18.10
CA ASN A 453 7.55 -33.37 -18.19
C ASN A 453 7.77 -33.03 -19.66
N VAL A 454 7.21 -31.92 -20.13
CA VAL A 454 7.25 -31.51 -21.53
C VAL A 454 8.46 -30.62 -21.73
N LEU A 455 9.40 -31.09 -22.55
CA LEU A 455 10.71 -30.45 -22.74
C LEU A 455 11.37 -30.18 -21.38
N PRO A 456 11.90 -31.15 -20.64
CA PRO A 456 12.53 -30.91 -19.34
C PRO A 456 13.71 -29.93 -19.44
N ASN A 457 13.78 -28.92 -18.56
CA ASN A 457 14.89 -27.94 -18.55
C ASN A 457 16.28 -28.64 -18.48
N SER A 458 16.37 -29.78 -17.81
CA SER A 458 17.60 -30.60 -17.70
C SER A 458 18.12 -31.17 -19.02
N GLU A 459 17.27 -31.30 -20.05
CA GLU A 459 17.63 -31.95 -21.31
C GLU A 459 17.82 -30.95 -22.47
N ARG A 460 17.53 -29.67 -22.25
CA ARG A 460 17.47 -28.66 -23.30
C ARG A 460 18.81 -28.08 -23.73
N ALA A 461 19.72 -27.89 -22.78
CA ALA A 461 21.04 -27.32 -23.07
C ALA A 461 21.81 -28.17 -24.09
N ALA A 462 21.63 -29.50 -24.03
CA ALA A 462 22.20 -30.43 -25.00
C ALA A 462 21.61 -30.28 -26.41
N ASN A 463 20.41 -29.69 -26.53
CA ASN A 463 19.64 -29.54 -27.76
C ASN A 463 19.54 -28.08 -28.24
N GLY A 464 20.20 -27.12 -27.58
CA GLY A 464 20.18 -25.71 -27.97
C GLY A 464 18.82 -25.01 -27.80
N ILE A 465 17.96 -25.52 -26.92
CA ILE A 465 16.59 -25.02 -26.68
C ILE A 465 16.61 -24.06 -25.46
N PRO A 466 16.04 -22.84 -25.55
CA PRO A 466 15.86 -21.97 -24.37
C PRO A 466 15.06 -22.64 -23.25
N PRO A 467 15.34 -22.32 -21.96
CA PRO A 467 14.62 -22.89 -20.83
C PRO A 467 13.15 -22.44 -20.79
N TRP A 468 12.31 -23.16 -20.04
CA TRP A 468 11.04 -22.63 -19.53
C TRP A 468 11.44 -21.66 -18.43
N ASP A 469 10.80 -20.50 -18.41
CA ASP A 469 11.21 -19.40 -17.54
C ASP A 469 9.97 -18.62 -17.13
N ASN A 470 9.39 -19.05 -16.01
CA ASN A 470 8.06 -18.69 -15.54
C ASN A 470 7.00 -18.68 -16.67
N PRO A 471 6.65 -19.85 -17.25
CA PRO A 471 5.65 -19.94 -18.33
C PRO A 471 4.35 -19.33 -17.85
N MET A 472 3.89 -18.24 -18.47
CA MET A 472 2.79 -17.40 -18.00
C MET A 472 1.46 -17.75 -18.66
N ASP A 473 1.50 -18.08 -19.95
CA ASP A 473 0.34 -18.47 -20.73
C ASP A 473 0.74 -19.29 -21.96
N MET A 474 -0.17 -20.13 -22.48
CA MET A 474 0.09 -21.01 -23.61
C MET A 474 -1.17 -21.39 -24.40
N GLU A 475 -1.05 -21.49 -25.73
CA GLU A 475 -2.16 -21.85 -26.63
C GLU A 475 -1.65 -22.66 -27.83
N PHE A 476 -2.43 -23.62 -28.32
CA PHE A 476 -2.13 -24.27 -29.60
C PHE A 476 -2.64 -23.43 -30.78
N GLY A 477 -1.75 -23.09 -31.70
CA GLY A 477 -2.10 -22.33 -32.90
C GLY A 477 -2.79 -23.18 -33.98
N PRO A 478 -3.32 -22.55 -35.04
CA PRO A 478 -3.93 -23.25 -36.17
C PRO A 478 -2.94 -24.14 -36.96
N ASP A 479 -1.64 -23.95 -36.76
CA ASP A 479 -0.55 -24.77 -37.29
C ASP A 479 -0.22 -25.99 -36.41
N GLY A 480 -0.95 -26.19 -35.29
CA GLY A 480 -0.77 -27.31 -34.37
C GLY A 480 0.50 -27.22 -33.52
N ALA A 481 1.18 -26.07 -33.52
CA ALA A 481 2.32 -25.76 -32.68
C ALA A 481 1.86 -25.11 -31.36
N LEU A 482 2.65 -25.26 -30.30
CA LEU A 482 2.34 -24.67 -28.99
C LEU A 482 2.98 -23.29 -28.89
N TYR A 483 2.19 -22.25 -28.70
CA TYR A 483 2.66 -20.89 -28.42
C TYR A 483 2.74 -20.72 -26.91
N VAL A 484 3.83 -20.12 -26.43
CA VAL A 484 4.07 -19.92 -24.99
C VAL A 484 4.62 -18.53 -24.74
N LEU A 485 4.06 -17.87 -23.74
CA LEU A 485 4.51 -16.60 -23.22
C LEU A 485 5.24 -16.86 -21.90
N ASP A 486 6.53 -16.53 -21.84
CA ASP A 486 7.35 -16.62 -20.62
C ASP A 486 7.44 -15.23 -19.97
N TYR A 487 7.37 -15.19 -18.64
CA TYR A 487 7.45 -13.96 -17.85
C TYR A 487 8.88 -13.55 -17.50
N GLY A 488 9.78 -14.51 -17.26
CA GLY A 488 11.19 -14.28 -16.91
C GLY A 488 11.44 -13.71 -15.51
N ASP A 489 12.72 -13.63 -15.13
CA ASP A 489 13.17 -13.22 -13.80
C ASP A 489 13.08 -11.70 -13.58
N GLY A 490 12.28 -11.31 -12.60
CA GLY A 490 12.11 -9.93 -12.18
C GLY A 490 10.65 -9.53 -12.03
N PHE A 491 10.41 -8.34 -11.49
CA PHE A 491 9.07 -7.96 -11.06
C PHE A 491 8.65 -6.59 -11.55
N PHE A 492 7.39 -6.48 -11.99
CA PHE A 492 6.66 -5.23 -12.23
C PHE A 492 7.21 -4.39 -13.40
N ARG A 493 7.83 -5.07 -14.37
CA ARG A 493 8.46 -4.49 -15.55
C ARG A 493 8.59 -5.54 -16.65
N GLN A 494 9.08 -5.12 -17.80
CA GLN A 494 9.54 -6.07 -18.82
C GLN A 494 10.86 -6.70 -18.39
N ASN A 495 10.84 -8.02 -18.15
CA ASN A 495 12.05 -8.74 -17.79
C ASN A 495 12.92 -9.01 -19.03
N PRO A 496 14.27 -8.95 -18.93
CA PRO A 496 15.16 -9.12 -20.09
C PRO A 496 15.09 -10.50 -20.77
N ASP A 497 14.68 -11.51 -20.02
CA ASP A 497 14.53 -12.93 -20.36
C ASP A 497 13.09 -13.31 -20.77
N ALA A 498 12.09 -12.50 -20.39
CA ALA A 498 10.72 -12.61 -20.90
C ALA A 498 10.65 -12.78 -22.42
N GLY A 499 9.68 -13.51 -22.92
CA GLY A 499 9.56 -13.70 -24.36
C GLY A 499 8.33 -14.47 -24.80
N LEU A 500 7.96 -14.27 -26.05
CA LEU A 500 6.94 -15.06 -26.73
C LEU A 500 7.62 -16.06 -27.66
N TYR A 501 7.22 -17.32 -27.56
CA TYR A 501 7.82 -18.44 -28.28
C TYR A 501 6.78 -19.28 -28.98
N ARG A 502 7.23 -20.02 -29.99
CA ARG A 502 6.49 -21.13 -30.61
C ARG A 502 7.29 -22.40 -30.50
N ILE A 503 6.67 -23.48 -30.07
CA ILE A 503 7.24 -24.81 -29.96
C ILE A 503 6.78 -25.62 -31.15
N ASP A 504 7.73 -25.99 -32.00
CA ASP A 504 7.48 -26.81 -33.18
C ASP A 504 8.01 -28.24 -32.95
N TYR A 505 7.28 -29.24 -33.43
CA TYR A 505 7.86 -30.56 -33.68
C TYR A 505 8.71 -30.50 -34.95
N ALA A 506 10.01 -30.66 -34.81
CA ALA A 506 10.97 -30.51 -35.90
C ALA A 506 12.06 -31.58 -35.80
N GLU A 507 11.90 -32.70 -36.52
CA GLU A 507 12.97 -33.70 -36.62
C GLU A 507 14.16 -33.18 -37.42
N GLY A 508 15.38 -33.45 -36.93
CA GLY A 508 16.61 -33.05 -37.62
C GLY A 508 16.98 -31.57 -37.43
N ASN A 509 17.20 -30.84 -38.53
CA ASN A 509 17.73 -29.47 -38.52
C ASN A 509 16.78 -28.48 -37.84
N LYS A 510 17.27 -27.66 -36.92
CA LYS A 510 16.53 -26.63 -36.20
C LYS A 510 16.71 -25.24 -36.80
N ALA A 511 15.79 -24.34 -36.50
CA ALA A 511 15.87 -22.96 -36.92
C ALA A 511 16.90 -22.22 -36.05
N PRO A 512 17.76 -21.39 -36.67
CA PRO A 512 18.70 -20.59 -35.91
C PRO A 512 17.98 -19.51 -35.09
N THR A 513 18.54 -19.16 -33.93
CA THR A 513 18.04 -18.07 -33.07
C THR A 513 18.67 -16.74 -33.51
N ALA A 514 17.85 -15.83 -34.02
CA ALA A 514 18.26 -14.46 -34.36
C ALA A 514 18.32 -13.59 -33.12
N VAL A 515 19.44 -12.88 -32.90
CA VAL A 515 19.58 -11.92 -31.79
C VAL A 515 20.05 -10.58 -32.35
N ILE A 516 19.33 -9.51 -32.04
CA ILE A 516 19.64 -8.14 -32.46
C ILE A 516 20.08 -7.28 -31.26
N LYS A 517 21.25 -6.65 -31.36
CA LYS A 517 21.66 -5.55 -30.47
C LYS A 517 21.74 -4.26 -31.28
N ALA A 518 21.11 -3.20 -30.81
CA ALA A 518 21.11 -1.87 -31.44
C ALA A 518 21.63 -0.81 -30.46
N SER A 519 22.60 0.00 -30.88
CA SER A 519 23.20 1.04 -30.03
C SER A 519 23.45 2.34 -30.80
N PRO A 520 22.88 3.48 -30.35
CA PRO A 520 21.73 3.57 -29.41
C PRO A 520 20.44 3.05 -30.06
N SER A 521 19.42 2.71 -29.28
CA SER A 521 18.08 2.34 -29.81
C SER A 521 17.07 3.49 -29.78
N SER A 522 17.42 4.62 -29.19
CA SER A 522 16.65 5.86 -29.24
C SER A 522 17.57 7.09 -29.21
N GLY A 523 17.07 8.25 -29.67
CA GLY A 523 17.84 9.50 -29.69
C GLY A 523 17.36 10.51 -30.73
N GLN A 524 18.04 11.64 -30.83
CA GLN A 524 17.66 12.73 -31.75
C GLN A 524 18.09 12.49 -33.21
N ALA A 525 17.31 12.99 -34.17
CA ALA A 525 17.68 12.98 -35.59
C ALA A 525 18.81 13.99 -35.90
N PRO A 526 19.77 13.66 -36.80
CA PRO A 526 19.97 12.35 -37.41
C PRO A 526 20.59 11.35 -36.41
N LEU A 527 19.99 10.17 -36.27
CA LEU A 527 20.46 9.13 -35.36
C LEU A 527 21.23 8.07 -36.13
N THR A 528 22.50 7.84 -35.80
CA THR A 528 23.27 6.73 -36.35
C THR A 528 23.27 5.56 -35.37
N VAL A 529 22.75 4.42 -35.80
CA VAL A 529 22.63 3.20 -35.01
C VAL A 529 23.57 2.13 -35.54
N ALA A 530 24.31 1.51 -34.63
CA ALA A 530 25.09 0.31 -34.90
C ALA A 530 24.30 -0.93 -34.48
N PHE A 531 24.26 -1.92 -35.37
CA PHE A 531 23.60 -3.20 -35.18
C PHE A 531 24.61 -4.34 -35.09
N ASP A 532 24.45 -5.23 -34.12
CA ASP A 532 25.28 -6.43 -33.91
C ASP A 532 24.39 -7.67 -33.75
N ALA A 533 24.63 -8.68 -34.57
CA ALA A 533 23.96 -9.98 -34.57
C ALA A 533 24.84 -11.13 -34.08
N GLY A 534 26.03 -10.84 -33.53
CA GLY A 534 27.03 -11.84 -33.16
C GLY A 534 26.62 -12.76 -31.99
N SER A 535 25.51 -12.48 -31.32
CA SER A 535 24.88 -13.37 -30.34
C SER A 535 23.86 -14.34 -30.95
N SER A 536 23.63 -14.28 -32.27
CA SER A 536 22.79 -15.25 -32.97
C SER A 536 23.48 -16.61 -33.03
N THR A 537 22.72 -17.69 -32.89
CA THR A 537 23.24 -19.06 -32.80
C THR A 537 22.43 -20.03 -33.63
N ASP A 538 23.10 -21.10 -34.05
CA ASP A 538 22.49 -22.27 -34.68
C ASP A 538 22.59 -23.44 -33.71
N PRO A 539 21.50 -24.16 -33.39
CA PRO A 539 21.55 -25.28 -32.43
C PRO A 539 22.57 -26.36 -32.82
N GLU A 540 22.79 -26.57 -34.12
CA GLU A 540 23.76 -27.52 -34.68
C GLU A 540 25.17 -26.93 -34.85
N GLY A 541 25.39 -25.66 -34.49
CA GLY A 541 26.67 -24.97 -34.63
C GLY A 541 27.04 -24.60 -36.07
N GLY A 542 26.06 -24.60 -36.98
CA GLY A 542 26.18 -24.20 -38.37
C GLY A 542 26.59 -22.72 -38.55
N ALA A 543 27.29 -22.45 -39.65
CA ALA A 543 27.69 -21.08 -39.99
C ALA A 543 26.49 -20.28 -40.53
N LEU A 544 26.15 -19.18 -39.85
CA LEU A 544 25.00 -18.35 -40.19
C LEU A 544 25.28 -17.34 -41.31
N THR A 545 24.28 -17.10 -42.14
CA THR A 545 24.18 -15.95 -43.05
C THR A 545 23.22 -14.91 -42.49
N TYR A 546 23.46 -13.62 -42.74
CA TYR A 546 22.76 -12.50 -42.10
C TYR A 546 22.19 -11.55 -43.15
N GLN A 547 20.94 -11.17 -43.00
CA GLN A 547 20.26 -10.17 -43.82
C GLN A 547 19.53 -9.18 -42.90
N TRP A 548 19.65 -7.88 -43.18
CA TRP A 548 19.09 -6.80 -42.37
C TRP A 548 18.14 -5.94 -43.19
N ASP A 549 16.93 -5.75 -42.69
CA ASP A 549 16.02 -4.67 -43.11
C ASP A 549 16.13 -3.58 -42.05
N LEU A 550 16.76 -2.45 -42.37
CA LEU A 550 17.10 -1.45 -41.37
C LEU A 550 16.09 -0.29 -41.30
N ASP A 551 15.19 -0.13 -42.26
CA ASP A 551 14.15 0.90 -42.23
C ASP A 551 12.73 0.37 -42.11
N GLY A 552 12.56 -0.95 -42.11
CA GLY A 552 11.31 -1.65 -41.84
C GLY A 552 10.37 -1.65 -43.04
N ASP A 553 10.88 -1.45 -44.26
CA ASP A 553 10.07 -1.32 -45.48
C ASP A 553 9.64 -2.67 -46.09
N GLY A 554 10.17 -3.79 -45.58
CA GLY A 554 9.94 -5.11 -46.17
C GLY A 554 11.19 -5.73 -46.80
N THR A 555 12.18 -4.91 -47.14
CA THR A 555 13.35 -5.27 -47.97
C THR A 555 14.60 -5.42 -47.11
N PHE A 556 15.43 -6.43 -47.39
CA PHE A 556 16.72 -6.60 -46.70
C PHE A 556 17.84 -5.85 -47.45
N ASP A 557 18.33 -4.75 -46.88
CA ASP A 557 19.27 -3.82 -47.51
C ASP A 557 20.74 -4.05 -47.12
N ALA A 558 21.02 -4.77 -46.04
CA ALA A 558 22.38 -5.02 -45.56
C ALA A 558 22.63 -6.49 -45.18
N THR A 559 23.91 -6.87 -45.12
CA THR A 559 24.33 -8.25 -44.82
C THR A 559 25.54 -8.27 -43.87
N GLY A 560 25.79 -9.44 -43.27
CA GLY A 560 26.89 -9.67 -42.33
C GLY A 560 26.48 -9.53 -40.86
N PRO A 561 27.32 -9.96 -39.91
CA PRO A 561 26.99 -9.99 -38.48
C PRO A 561 26.92 -8.60 -37.83
N ARG A 562 27.33 -7.53 -38.54
CA ARG A 562 27.25 -6.14 -38.09
C ARG A 562 26.79 -5.24 -39.23
N ALA A 563 25.96 -4.25 -38.92
CA ALA A 563 25.48 -3.26 -39.86
C ALA A 563 25.36 -1.87 -39.20
N THR A 564 25.26 -0.81 -39.98
CA THR A 564 25.02 0.55 -39.49
C THR A 564 23.97 1.26 -40.33
N ARG A 565 23.11 2.07 -39.70
CA ARG A 565 22.10 2.90 -40.38
C ARG A 565 22.05 4.28 -39.75
N THR A 566 21.99 5.31 -40.58
CA THR A 566 21.63 6.67 -40.14
C THR A 566 20.19 6.96 -40.53
N TYR A 567 19.37 7.28 -39.53
CA TYR A 567 17.98 7.71 -39.67
C TYR A 567 17.93 9.25 -39.68
N PRO A 568 17.57 9.89 -40.80
CA PRO A 568 17.68 11.33 -40.95
C PRO A 568 16.50 12.12 -40.37
N ALA A 569 15.39 11.46 -40.04
CA ALA A 569 14.14 12.09 -39.63
C ALA A 569 13.55 11.41 -38.39
N ASN A 570 12.74 12.16 -37.65
CA ASN A 570 12.01 11.66 -36.50
C ASN A 570 10.99 10.59 -36.91
N GLY A 571 10.81 9.57 -36.08
CA GLY A 571 9.88 8.46 -36.30
C GLY A 571 10.28 7.21 -35.51
N GLN A 572 9.43 6.19 -35.57
CA GLN A 572 9.73 4.84 -35.09
C GLN A 572 10.02 3.95 -36.31
N PHE A 573 11.14 3.24 -36.28
CA PHE A 573 11.60 2.36 -37.35
C PHE A 573 11.79 0.94 -36.80
N GLN A 574 11.38 -0.08 -37.54
CA GLN A 574 11.55 -1.48 -37.13
C GLN A 574 12.71 -2.11 -37.87
N ALA A 575 13.89 -2.16 -37.22
CA ALA A 575 15.03 -2.88 -37.76
C ALA A 575 14.83 -4.38 -37.58
N ARG A 576 14.99 -5.17 -38.64
CA ARG A 576 14.76 -6.61 -38.66
C ARG A 576 16.02 -7.35 -39.10
N LEU A 577 16.28 -8.46 -38.44
CA LEU A 577 17.36 -9.39 -38.74
C LEU A 577 16.75 -10.71 -39.17
N LYS A 578 17.25 -11.25 -40.29
CA LYS A 578 17.08 -12.65 -40.67
C LYS A 578 18.43 -13.35 -40.61
N VAL A 579 18.51 -14.43 -39.85
CA VAL A 579 19.66 -15.35 -39.89
C VAL A 579 19.24 -16.65 -40.54
N THR A 580 20.07 -17.21 -41.41
CA THR A 580 19.78 -18.46 -42.13
C THR A 580 20.96 -19.40 -42.01
N ASP A 581 20.68 -20.66 -41.67
CA ASP A 581 21.67 -21.72 -41.52
C ASP A 581 22.10 -22.31 -42.89
N PRO A 582 23.11 -23.21 -42.94
CA PRO A 582 23.52 -23.88 -44.17
C PRO A 582 22.48 -24.80 -44.82
N GLN A 583 21.48 -25.25 -44.07
CA GLN A 583 20.43 -26.19 -44.48
C GLN A 583 19.15 -25.47 -44.98
N GLY A 584 19.09 -24.15 -44.82
CA GLY A 584 18.05 -23.26 -45.32
C GLY A 584 16.96 -22.87 -44.30
N LYS A 585 17.03 -23.28 -43.02
CA LYS A 585 16.10 -22.74 -42.00
C LYS A 585 16.56 -21.36 -41.56
N SER A 586 15.61 -20.54 -41.11
CA SER A 586 15.88 -19.17 -40.72
C SER A 586 15.12 -18.74 -39.47
N GLY A 587 15.78 -17.91 -38.66
CA GLY A 587 15.18 -17.18 -37.54
C GLY A 587 15.07 -15.69 -37.86
N LEU A 588 14.07 -15.05 -37.26
CA LEU A 588 13.80 -13.62 -37.39
C LEU A 588 13.81 -12.95 -36.01
N SER A 589 14.28 -11.71 -35.96
CA SER A 589 14.16 -10.86 -34.77
C SER A 589 14.02 -9.41 -35.24
N SER A 590 13.31 -8.59 -34.47
CA SER A 590 13.22 -7.15 -34.72
C SER A 590 13.55 -6.31 -33.50
N ARG A 591 13.87 -5.03 -33.72
CA ARG A 591 14.08 -4.03 -32.68
C ARG A 591 13.52 -2.69 -33.15
N GLN A 592 12.70 -2.07 -32.31
CA GLN A 592 12.23 -0.71 -32.53
C GLN A 592 13.35 0.30 -32.27
N ILE A 593 13.54 1.20 -33.23
CA ILE A 593 14.43 2.35 -33.15
C ILE A 593 13.58 3.62 -33.10
N THR A 594 13.72 4.38 -32.03
CA THR A 594 12.96 5.61 -31.79
C THR A 594 13.82 6.83 -32.09
N VAL A 595 13.49 7.59 -33.12
CA VAL A 595 14.26 8.76 -33.55
C VAL A 595 13.45 10.02 -33.30
N GLY A 596 14.02 11.00 -32.59
CA GLY A 596 13.37 12.25 -32.19
C GLY A 596 12.91 12.29 -30.73
N ASN A 597 12.94 11.16 -30.02
CA ASN A 597 12.75 11.06 -28.57
C ASN A 597 13.82 10.11 -28.00
N THR A 598 14.48 10.48 -26.90
CA THR A 598 15.49 9.63 -26.24
C THR A 598 14.85 8.94 -25.06
N ALA A 599 14.96 7.62 -24.96
CA ALA A 599 14.41 6.91 -23.80
C ALA A 599 15.12 7.38 -22.51
N PRO A 600 14.38 7.70 -21.44
CA PRO A 600 14.97 8.18 -20.20
C PRO A 600 15.82 7.09 -19.56
N THR A 601 16.94 7.46 -18.97
CA THR A 601 17.73 6.54 -18.14
C THR A 601 17.40 6.78 -16.68
N VAL A 602 16.90 5.75 -16.01
CA VAL A 602 16.58 5.77 -14.57
C VAL A 602 17.70 5.08 -13.81
N LYS A 603 18.16 5.69 -12.72
CA LYS A 603 19.14 5.07 -11.81
C LYS A 603 18.69 5.27 -10.38
N ILE A 604 18.51 4.17 -9.66
CA ILE A 604 18.32 4.18 -8.21
C ILE A 604 19.68 4.53 -7.57
N THR A 605 19.74 5.64 -6.85
CA THR A 605 20.95 6.10 -6.15
C THR A 605 21.02 5.58 -4.72
N SER A 606 19.86 5.32 -4.12
CA SER A 606 19.69 4.60 -2.86
C SER A 606 18.30 3.94 -2.85
N PRO A 607 18.10 2.82 -2.15
CA PRO A 607 19.14 2.00 -1.49
C PRO A 607 20.04 1.30 -2.53
N PRO A 608 21.26 0.85 -2.16
CA PRO A 608 22.04 -0.03 -3.00
C PRO A 608 21.35 -1.40 -3.17
N ASP A 609 21.56 -2.00 -4.33
CA ASP A 609 21.10 -3.36 -4.62
C ASP A 609 21.78 -4.37 -3.68
N GLY A 610 21.00 -5.33 -3.19
CA GLY A 610 21.38 -6.29 -2.14
C GLY A 610 21.45 -5.70 -0.72
N GLY A 611 20.99 -4.47 -0.51
CA GLY A 611 21.01 -3.81 0.79
C GLY A 611 20.11 -4.49 1.84
N PHE A 612 20.56 -4.53 3.10
CA PHE A 612 19.82 -5.18 4.18
C PHE A 612 18.78 -4.28 4.84
N PHE A 613 17.60 -4.81 5.18
CA PHE A 613 16.55 -4.11 5.94
C PHE A 613 15.85 -5.06 6.92
N THR A 614 15.02 -4.54 7.82
CA THR A 614 14.08 -5.33 8.65
C THR A 614 12.65 -4.98 8.27
N TRP A 615 11.74 -5.95 8.21
CA TRP A 615 10.32 -5.66 8.02
C TRP A 615 9.80 -4.64 9.05
N GLY A 616 9.03 -3.66 8.58
CA GLY A 616 8.59 -2.48 9.31
C GLY A 616 9.57 -1.31 9.26
N ASP A 617 10.80 -1.52 8.77
CA ASP A 617 11.74 -0.43 8.53
C ASP A 617 11.23 0.46 7.39
N ALA A 618 11.63 1.72 7.46
CA ALA A 618 11.56 2.61 6.33
C ALA A 618 12.88 2.66 5.57
N VAL A 619 12.81 2.36 4.28
CA VAL A 619 13.95 2.33 3.36
C VAL A 619 13.95 3.60 2.51
N PRO A 620 14.89 4.54 2.72
CA PRO A 620 15.01 5.72 1.89
C PRO A 620 15.33 5.34 0.45
N TYR A 621 14.69 6.03 -0.49
CA TYR A 621 14.98 5.88 -1.90
C TYR A 621 15.31 7.22 -2.54
N GLY A 622 16.15 7.18 -3.56
CA GLY A 622 16.56 8.32 -4.36
C GLY A 622 16.82 7.88 -5.79
N VAL A 623 16.50 8.75 -6.74
CA VAL A 623 16.55 8.45 -8.16
C VAL A 623 17.22 9.58 -8.91
N ASP A 624 18.19 9.24 -9.75
CA ASP A 624 18.73 10.12 -10.78
C ASP A 624 18.09 9.72 -12.12
N ILE A 625 17.45 10.69 -12.77
CA ILE A 625 16.84 10.52 -14.09
C ILE A 625 17.52 11.46 -15.06
N ASN A 626 17.96 10.92 -16.19
CA ASN A 626 18.48 11.71 -17.29
C ASN A 626 17.61 11.50 -18.53
N ASP A 627 16.98 12.60 -18.95
CA ASP A 627 16.15 12.70 -20.13
C ASP A 627 16.54 13.99 -20.89
N PRO A 628 17.15 13.88 -22.07
CA PRO A 628 17.60 15.06 -22.82
C PRO A 628 16.47 16.01 -23.24
N GLU A 629 15.25 15.50 -23.42
CA GLU A 629 14.11 16.25 -23.95
C GLU A 629 13.30 16.96 -22.86
N ASP A 630 13.14 16.35 -21.69
CA ASP A 630 12.52 16.93 -20.49
C ASP A 630 13.50 17.78 -19.67
N GLY A 631 14.81 17.66 -19.93
CA GLY A 631 15.87 18.45 -19.30
C GLY A 631 16.13 18.07 -17.85
N THR A 632 16.77 18.97 -17.09
CA THR A 632 17.14 18.70 -15.68
C THR A 632 16.01 18.88 -14.68
N ALA A 633 14.85 19.38 -15.12
CA ALA A 633 13.67 19.65 -14.29
C ALA A 633 12.66 18.50 -14.42
N ILE A 634 13.07 17.31 -14.01
CA ILE A 634 12.23 16.11 -14.04
C ILE A 634 10.98 16.32 -13.19
N ASP A 635 9.82 15.96 -13.75
CA ASP A 635 8.55 15.98 -13.03
C ASP A 635 8.46 14.77 -12.10
N CYS A 636 8.82 14.95 -10.84
CA CYS A 636 8.81 13.88 -9.84
C CYS A 636 7.43 13.25 -9.62
N ALA A 637 6.33 13.90 -10.02
CA ALA A 637 5.00 13.28 -9.95
C ALA A 637 4.83 12.13 -10.97
N LYS A 638 5.68 12.05 -12.00
CA LYS A 638 5.69 10.98 -12.99
C LYS A 638 6.67 9.84 -12.70
N VAL A 639 7.50 10.00 -11.65
CA VAL A 639 8.41 8.94 -11.21
C VAL A 639 7.62 7.99 -10.34
N ALA A 640 7.17 6.88 -10.92
CA ALA A 640 6.44 5.86 -10.21
C ALA A 640 7.43 4.94 -9.47
N TRP A 641 7.12 4.62 -8.22
CA TRP A 641 7.85 3.63 -7.46
C TRP A 641 6.91 2.55 -6.94
N THR A 642 7.41 1.33 -6.88
CA THR A 642 6.71 0.16 -6.38
C THR A 642 7.67 -0.62 -5.50
N PHE A 643 7.27 -0.86 -4.26
CA PHE A 643 7.92 -1.84 -3.42
C PHE A 643 7.08 -3.11 -3.37
N GLY A 644 7.71 -4.22 -3.73
CA GLY A 644 7.15 -5.56 -3.67
C GLY A 644 7.84 -6.40 -2.63
N LEU A 645 7.12 -7.43 -2.20
CA LEU A 645 7.67 -8.54 -1.47
C LEU A 645 7.90 -9.65 -2.48
N GLY A 646 9.16 -10.06 -2.62
CA GLY A 646 9.52 -11.27 -3.32
C GLY A 646 9.55 -12.44 -2.34
N HIS A 647 9.15 -13.61 -2.80
CA HIS A 647 9.46 -14.84 -2.11
C HIS A 647 9.71 -16.00 -3.07
N ASN A 648 10.70 -16.83 -2.72
CA ASN A 648 11.22 -17.89 -3.57
C ASN A 648 11.64 -17.31 -4.93
N GLN A 649 10.91 -17.58 -6.03
CA GLN A 649 11.19 -17.03 -7.36
C GLN A 649 10.15 -16.04 -7.87
N HIS A 650 9.11 -15.74 -7.09
CA HIS A 650 8.09 -14.79 -7.52
C HIS A 650 7.93 -13.64 -6.53
N GLY A 651 7.04 -12.70 -6.83
CA GLY A 651 6.86 -11.54 -6.00
C GLY A 651 5.62 -10.75 -6.35
N HIS A 652 5.06 -10.08 -5.35
CA HIS A 652 3.84 -9.31 -5.49
C HIS A 652 4.06 -7.87 -5.01
N PRO A 653 3.49 -6.86 -5.69
CA PRO A 653 3.63 -5.48 -5.23
C PRO A 653 2.82 -5.28 -3.94
N VAL A 654 3.47 -4.68 -2.94
CA VAL A 654 2.86 -4.43 -1.65
C VAL A 654 2.38 -2.99 -1.53
N ASN A 655 3.23 -2.03 -1.93
CA ASN A 655 2.89 -0.61 -1.95
C ASN A 655 3.58 0.13 -3.09
N SER A 656 2.95 1.22 -3.51
CA SER A 656 3.39 2.03 -4.62
C SER A 656 3.14 3.52 -4.35
N GLY A 657 3.80 4.37 -5.12
CA GLY A 657 3.62 5.81 -5.06
C GLY A 657 4.40 6.53 -6.14
N THR A 658 4.57 7.84 -5.96
CA THR A 658 5.31 8.69 -6.90
C THR A 658 6.30 9.62 -6.19
N GLY A 659 7.43 9.93 -6.82
CA GLY A 659 8.42 10.90 -6.33
C GLY A 659 9.84 10.51 -6.69
N CYS A 660 10.75 11.49 -6.89
CA CYS A 660 12.17 11.22 -7.18
C CYS A 660 12.99 10.80 -5.95
N ALA A 661 12.50 11.06 -4.74
CA ALA A 661 13.12 10.66 -3.48
C ALA A 661 12.09 10.60 -2.36
N GLY A 662 12.36 9.79 -1.35
CA GLY A 662 11.49 9.61 -0.19
C GLY A 662 11.93 8.44 0.67
N ALA A 663 10.99 7.83 1.39
CA ALA A 663 11.21 6.56 2.06
C ALA A 663 10.01 5.64 1.86
N VAL A 664 10.29 4.38 1.58
CA VAL A 664 9.29 3.31 1.49
C VAL A 664 9.21 2.64 2.85
N VAL A 665 8.04 2.69 3.49
CA VAL A 665 7.79 1.90 4.70
C VAL A 665 7.46 0.49 4.27
N THR A 666 8.28 -0.47 4.69
CA THR A 666 8.04 -1.88 4.42
C THR A 666 6.93 -2.42 5.35
N PRO A 667 6.20 -3.47 4.94
CA PRO A 667 5.22 -4.14 5.79
C PRO A 667 5.79 -4.52 7.15
N ALA A 668 4.98 -4.51 8.21
CA ALA A 668 5.43 -4.77 9.58
C ALA A 668 6.05 -6.16 9.76
N ASP A 669 5.62 -7.12 8.94
CA ASP A 669 6.19 -8.45 8.79
C ASP A 669 6.06 -8.89 7.33
N ALA A 670 6.73 -9.97 6.96
CA ALA A 670 6.64 -10.50 5.60
C ALA A 670 5.25 -11.06 5.28
N GLY A 671 4.43 -11.42 6.27
CA GLY A 671 3.14 -12.08 6.06
C GLY A 671 3.24 -13.55 5.59
N HIS A 672 4.44 -14.08 5.42
CA HIS A 672 4.71 -15.45 4.96
C HIS A 672 5.18 -16.34 6.13
N GLY A 673 5.12 -17.67 5.94
CA GLY A 673 5.66 -18.62 6.93
C GLY A 673 7.19 -18.57 7.02
N ASP A 674 7.75 -19.02 8.14
CA ASP A 674 9.21 -19.00 8.39
C ASP A 674 10.03 -19.83 7.36
N THR A 675 9.36 -20.69 6.60
CA THR A 675 9.94 -21.59 5.58
C THR A 675 10.21 -20.91 4.23
N GLU A 676 9.64 -19.73 4.00
CA GLU A 676 9.68 -19.04 2.71
C GLU A 676 10.91 -18.13 2.61
N ASN A 677 11.58 -18.15 1.44
CA ASN A 677 12.68 -17.24 1.17
C ASN A 677 12.14 -15.85 0.81
N VAL A 678 11.99 -14.96 1.78
CA VAL A 678 11.39 -13.63 1.57
C VAL A 678 12.43 -12.54 1.33
N PHE A 679 12.13 -11.58 0.46
CA PHE A 679 12.97 -10.41 0.17
C PHE A 679 12.14 -9.20 -0.26
N GLY A 680 12.76 -8.02 -0.22
CA GLY A 680 12.15 -6.77 -0.69
C GLY A 680 12.60 -6.45 -2.12
N VAL A 681 11.75 -5.81 -2.90
CA VAL A 681 12.09 -5.37 -4.26
C VAL A 681 11.60 -3.95 -4.44
N LEU A 682 12.47 -3.02 -4.83
CA LEU A 682 12.08 -1.65 -5.16
C LEU A 682 12.28 -1.41 -6.65
N GLY A 683 11.17 -1.27 -7.39
CA GLY A 683 11.13 -0.85 -8.79
C GLY A 683 10.79 0.63 -8.92
N ILE A 684 11.48 1.33 -9.82
CA ILE A 684 11.23 2.72 -10.20
C ILE A 684 11.05 2.79 -11.72
N ALA A 685 10.04 3.51 -12.18
CA ALA A 685 9.85 3.82 -13.59
C ALA A 685 9.58 5.31 -13.82
N TYR A 686 10.02 5.83 -14.97
CA TYR A 686 9.72 7.18 -15.45
C TYR A 686 9.34 7.13 -16.93
N THR A 687 8.16 7.68 -17.23
CA THR A 687 7.69 7.88 -18.61
C THR A 687 7.78 9.35 -18.97
N ASP A 688 8.51 9.65 -20.04
CA ASP A 688 8.70 11.00 -20.56
C ASP A 688 7.40 11.57 -21.20
N LYS A 689 7.49 12.72 -21.89
CA LYS A 689 6.34 13.34 -22.59
C LYS A 689 6.28 13.03 -24.08
N GLY A 690 7.23 12.26 -24.60
CA GLY A 690 7.55 12.19 -26.02
C GLY A 690 8.14 13.50 -26.54
N ALA A 691 8.62 13.48 -27.79
CA ALA A 691 9.22 14.64 -28.41
C ALA A 691 9.05 14.63 -29.93
N GLY A 692 8.83 15.81 -30.53
CA GLY A 692 8.85 15.98 -31.98
C GLY A 692 7.86 15.09 -32.77
N GLY A 693 6.69 14.78 -32.20
CA GLY A 693 5.67 13.90 -32.81
C GLY A 693 5.92 12.40 -32.60
N VAL A 694 6.93 12.05 -31.80
CA VAL A 694 7.28 10.68 -31.43
C VAL A 694 6.66 10.37 -30.06
N PRO A 695 6.08 9.16 -29.86
CA PRO A 695 5.48 8.77 -28.59
C PRO A 695 6.43 8.82 -27.39
N ALA A 696 5.84 8.86 -26.21
CA ALA A 696 6.60 8.81 -24.96
C ALA A 696 7.36 7.48 -24.81
N ALA A 697 8.50 7.54 -24.13
CA ALA A 697 9.30 6.37 -23.77
C ALA A 697 9.39 6.24 -22.25
N THR A 698 9.57 5.00 -21.80
CA THR A 698 9.71 4.67 -20.38
C THR A 698 11.10 4.11 -20.13
N GLY A 699 11.69 4.54 -19.03
CA GLY A 699 12.88 3.92 -18.45
C GLY A 699 12.57 3.44 -17.04
N ASP A 700 13.21 2.36 -16.63
CA ASP A 700 13.04 1.76 -15.32
C ASP A 700 14.37 1.35 -14.68
N ALA A 701 14.33 1.12 -13.37
CA ALA A 701 15.39 0.51 -12.61
C ALA A 701 14.80 -0.26 -11.42
N GLN A 702 15.49 -1.30 -10.98
CA GLN A 702 15.06 -2.12 -9.84
C GLN A 702 16.27 -2.45 -8.95
N VAL A 703 16.00 -2.62 -7.66
CA VAL A 703 16.95 -3.17 -6.68
C VAL A 703 16.26 -4.22 -5.82
N VAL A 704 16.99 -5.26 -5.46
CA VAL A 704 16.61 -6.28 -4.48
C VAL A 704 17.16 -5.89 -3.11
N LEU A 705 16.38 -6.13 -2.06
CA LEU A 705 16.71 -5.85 -0.68
C LEU A 705 16.59 -7.12 0.15
N ASN A 706 17.61 -7.38 0.96
CA ASN A 706 17.69 -8.58 1.76
C ASN A 706 17.11 -8.33 3.16
N PRO A 707 16.28 -9.23 3.72
CA PRO A 707 15.97 -9.16 5.14
C PRO A 707 17.25 -9.34 5.96
N ALA A 708 17.29 -8.74 7.14
CA ALA A 708 18.46 -8.85 8.03
C ALA A 708 18.75 -10.31 8.40
N LEU A 709 17.72 -11.14 8.53
CA LEU A 709 17.81 -12.58 8.73
C LEU A 709 17.84 -13.29 7.37
N MET A 710 18.95 -13.96 7.06
CA MET A 710 19.08 -14.85 5.91
C MET A 710 19.20 -16.28 6.43
N GLN A 711 18.29 -17.17 6.04
CA GLN A 711 18.43 -18.60 6.34
C GLN A 711 19.53 -19.23 5.47
N GLY A 712 20.21 -20.25 6.01
CA GLY A 712 21.33 -20.93 5.34
C GLY A 712 20.91 -21.67 4.08
N GLU A 713 19.71 -22.24 4.09
CA GLU A 713 19.11 -22.99 2.99
C GLU A 713 18.61 -22.13 1.82
N HIS A 714 18.47 -20.82 2.01
CA HIS A 714 17.99 -19.87 1.00
C HIS A 714 19.15 -19.21 0.24
N TYR A 715 20.12 -20.03 -0.18
CA TYR A 715 21.24 -19.56 -0.99
C TYR A 715 20.83 -19.42 -2.47
N ASP A 716 21.49 -18.52 -3.20
CA ASP A 716 21.30 -18.35 -4.66
C ASP A 716 22.17 -19.33 -5.45
N ALA A 717 23.31 -19.75 -4.87
CA ALA A 717 24.16 -20.78 -5.43
C ALA A 717 24.90 -21.56 -4.33
N SER A 718 25.27 -22.82 -4.61
CA SER A 718 26.04 -23.63 -3.67
C SER A 718 26.95 -24.65 -4.36
N GLN A 719 27.87 -25.23 -3.57
CA GLN A 719 28.70 -26.36 -3.96
C GLN A 719 28.94 -27.28 -2.76
N GLY A 720 28.72 -28.58 -2.95
CA GLY A 720 29.13 -29.64 -2.01
C GLY A 720 28.25 -29.82 -0.77
N ILE A 721 27.30 -28.92 -0.52
CA ILE A 721 26.45 -28.95 0.67
C ILE A 721 25.25 -29.88 0.55
N THR A 722 24.56 -30.12 1.66
CA THR A 722 23.24 -30.78 1.70
C THR A 722 22.28 -29.98 2.58
N VAL A 723 21.02 -29.84 2.17
CA VAL A 723 19.96 -29.26 3.01
C VAL A 723 19.14 -30.39 3.64
N THR A 724 18.86 -30.28 4.93
CA THR A 724 18.07 -31.28 5.68
C THR A 724 17.00 -30.61 6.54
N ASP A 725 15.86 -31.28 6.73
CA ASP A 725 14.79 -30.82 7.61
C ASP A 725 15.22 -30.88 9.09
N ASP A 726 14.93 -29.81 9.83
CA ASP A 726 15.15 -29.69 11.26
C ASP A 726 14.12 -28.69 11.84
N THR A 727 13.08 -29.19 12.52
CA THR A 727 12.01 -28.34 13.07
C THR A 727 12.47 -27.36 14.15
N THR A 728 13.73 -27.44 14.59
CA THR A 728 14.33 -26.49 15.55
C THR A 728 15.16 -25.40 14.88
N ALA A 729 15.38 -25.51 13.56
CA ALA A 729 15.94 -24.46 12.72
C ALA A 729 14.90 -23.38 12.42
N SER A 730 15.36 -22.17 12.07
CA SER A 730 14.52 -20.99 11.87
C SER A 730 13.59 -21.18 10.66
N GLY A 731 14.11 -21.65 9.52
CA GLY A 731 13.32 -22.01 8.34
C GLY A 731 12.87 -23.48 8.30
N GLN A 732 12.96 -24.16 9.44
CA GLN A 732 12.72 -25.61 9.59
C GLN A 732 13.65 -26.50 8.74
N ARG A 733 14.69 -25.92 8.14
CA ARG A 733 15.75 -26.60 7.40
C ARG A 733 17.10 -26.03 7.81
N LYS A 734 18.17 -26.76 7.49
CA LYS A 734 19.55 -26.34 7.76
C LYS A 734 20.49 -26.85 6.70
N VAL A 735 21.61 -26.14 6.52
CA VAL A 735 22.75 -26.59 5.73
C VAL A 735 23.60 -27.54 6.56
N THR A 736 23.90 -28.70 5.98
CA THR A 736 24.71 -29.79 6.54
C THR A 736 25.77 -30.22 5.53
N SER A 737 26.61 -31.19 5.92
CA SER A 737 27.73 -31.68 5.10
C SER A 737 28.61 -30.54 4.58
N PHE A 738 28.77 -29.49 5.38
CA PHE A 738 29.46 -28.27 4.98
C PHE A 738 30.97 -28.44 5.17
N ASP A 739 31.60 -29.22 4.29
CA ASP A 739 32.99 -29.65 4.38
C ASP A 739 33.97 -28.57 3.90
N ALA A 740 35.27 -28.86 4.05
CA ALA A 740 36.32 -27.95 3.61
C ALA A 740 36.34 -27.83 2.08
N GLY A 741 36.09 -26.63 1.56
CA GLY A 741 36.02 -26.34 0.13
C GLY A 741 34.60 -26.17 -0.41
N ASP A 742 33.59 -26.51 0.38
CA ASP A 742 32.19 -26.28 0.07
C ASP A 742 31.80 -24.83 0.34
N TRP A 743 30.69 -24.39 -0.26
CA TRP A 743 30.20 -23.03 -0.10
C TRP A 743 28.70 -22.89 -0.39
N ILE A 744 28.12 -21.85 0.20
CA ILE A 744 26.85 -21.25 -0.20
C ILE A 744 27.09 -19.78 -0.55
N ALA A 745 26.27 -19.20 -1.41
CA ALA A 745 26.39 -17.82 -1.84
C ALA A 745 25.06 -17.09 -1.90
N TYR A 746 25.09 -15.79 -1.59
CA TYR A 746 23.97 -14.85 -1.70
C TYR A 746 24.33 -13.71 -2.67
N ASP A 747 23.45 -13.36 -3.58
CA ASP A 747 23.63 -12.39 -4.66
C ASP A 747 22.29 -11.77 -5.11
N PRO A 748 22.10 -10.44 -5.05
CA PRO A 748 23.06 -9.41 -4.64
C PRO A 748 23.13 -9.20 -3.13
N VAL A 749 24.28 -8.74 -2.62
CA VAL A 749 24.48 -8.28 -1.23
C VAL A 749 25.11 -6.89 -1.21
N SER A 750 24.71 -6.04 -0.25
CA SER A 750 25.41 -4.82 0.12
C SER A 750 25.47 -4.64 1.63
N PHE A 751 26.68 -4.49 2.17
CA PHE A 751 26.90 -4.30 3.62
C PHE A 751 26.71 -2.85 4.08
N ALA A 752 26.05 -1.99 3.29
CA ALA A 752 25.74 -0.62 3.69
C ALA A 752 24.99 -0.60 5.02
N GLY A 753 25.52 0.13 6.02
CA GLY A 753 24.92 0.23 7.35
C GLY A 753 24.99 -1.04 8.21
N ILE A 754 25.68 -2.10 7.76
CA ILE A 754 25.92 -3.34 8.51
C ILE A 754 27.23 -3.26 9.29
N THR A 755 27.20 -3.73 10.54
CA THR A 755 28.29 -3.62 11.52
C THR A 755 28.75 -4.98 12.06
N GLY A 756 27.90 -6.00 11.92
CA GLY A 756 28.15 -7.34 12.42
C GLY A 756 27.24 -8.38 11.79
N VAL A 757 27.47 -9.63 12.15
CA VAL A 757 26.61 -10.77 11.81
C VAL A 757 26.46 -11.66 13.03
N GLN A 758 25.24 -12.12 13.29
CA GLN A 758 24.97 -13.21 14.23
C GLN A 758 24.73 -14.48 13.42
N THR A 759 25.57 -15.48 13.57
CA THR A 759 25.41 -16.75 12.90
C THR A 759 24.86 -17.78 13.87
N ARG A 760 23.70 -18.37 13.55
CA ARG A 760 23.16 -19.51 14.27
C ARG A 760 23.64 -20.79 13.59
N ALA A 761 24.47 -21.56 14.29
CA ALA A 761 25.13 -22.74 13.77
C ALA A 761 25.32 -23.82 14.87
N SER A 762 25.58 -25.06 14.47
CA SER A 762 25.90 -26.18 15.36
C SER A 762 27.24 -26.84 14.94
N GLY A 763 27.80 -27.70 15.79
CA GLY A 763 29.04 -28.43 15.47
C GLY A 763 30.31 -27.72 15.94
N ALA A 764 31.40 -27.87 15.19
CA ALA A 764 32.72 -27.33 15.50
C ALA A 764 33.51 -27.01 14.22
N GLY A 765 33.86 -25.75 14.01
CA GLY A 765 34.62 -25.34 12.82
C GLY A 765 34.66 -23.83 12.66
N THR A 766 35.09 -23.37 11.48
CA THR A 766 35.13 -21.94 11.13
C THR A 766 34.39 -21.71 9.83
N LEU A 767 33.43 -20.79 9.85
CA LEU A 767 32.87 -20.22 8.62
C LEU A 767 33.66 -18.98 8.24
N SER A 768 33.85 -18.76 6.95
CA SER A 768 34.58 -17.62 6.40
C SER A 768 33.68 -16.88 5.43
N LEU A 769 33.53 -15.58 5.63
CA LEU A 769 32.79 -14.69 4.73
C LEU A 769 33.76 -14.11 3.71
N ARG A 770 33.46 -14.31 2.43
CA ARG A 770 34.30 -13.95 1.28
C ARG A 770 33.49 -13.15 0.28
N TRP A 771 34.17 -12.36 -0.54
CA TRP A 771 33.55 -11.40 -1.44
C TRP A 771 33.85 -11.73 -2.90
N ASN A 772 32.80 -11.83 -3.72
CA ASN A 772 32.79 -12.05 -5.18
C ASN A 772 33.41 -13.37 -5.68
N ALA A 773 34.22 -14.08 -4.89
CA ALA A 773 34.72 -15.42 -5.23
C ALA A 773 34.89 -16.29 -3.98
N ALA A 774 34.61 -17.59 -4.11
CA ALA A 774 34.72 -18.57 -3.02
C ALA A 774 36.17 -18.78 -2.53
N ASP A 775 37.17 -18.49 -3.35
CA ASP A 775 38.60 -18.61 -3.03
C ASP A 775 39.25 -17.30 -2.58
N ALA A 776 38.54 -16.16 -2.68
CA ALA A 776 39.04 -14.85 -2.25
C ALA A 776 39.31 -14.81 -0.75
N ALA A 777 40.32 -14.05 -0.30
CA ALA A 777 40.64 -13.93 1.12
C ALA A 777 39.40 -13.50 1.95
N PRO A 778 39.15 -14.11 3.12
CA PRO A 778 37.98 -13.78 3.91
C PRO A 778 38.11 -12.40 4.55
N PHE A 779 37.04 -11.62 4.49
CA PHE A 779 36.97 -10.33 5.17
C PHE A 779 36.48 -10.46 6.62
N ALA A 780 35.84 -11.59 6.96
CA ALA A 780 35.46 -11.96 8.31
C ALA A 780 35.44 -13.48 8.49
N THR A 781 35.65 -13.93 9.73
CA THR A 781 35.56 -15.35 10.11
C THR A 781 34.65 -15.52 11.32
N VAL A 782 33.90 -16.61 11.36
CA VAL A 782 32.98 -16.98 12.43
C VAL A 782 33.47 -18.31 13.02
N SER A 783 34.03 -18.25 14.22
CA SER A 783 34.49 -19.45 14.93
C SER A 783 33.31 -20.10 15.64
N VAL A 784 32.84 -21.25 15.14
CA VAL A 784 31.75 -22.02 15.75
C VAL A 784 32.34 -22.94 16.82
N PRO A 785 32.06 -22.68 18.12
CA PRO A 785 32.66 -23.45 19.20
C PRO A 785 32.03 -24.84 19.26
N ALA A 786 32.84 -25.85 19.62
CA ALA A 786 32.39 -27.23 19.70
C ALA A 786 31.29 -27.48 20.75
N GLY A 787 30.24 -28.19 20.33
CA GLY A 787 29.32 -28.93 21.20
C GLY A 787 27.89 -29.00 20.64
N ASP A 788 26.98 -29.52 21.46
CA ASP A 788 25.66 -29.94 21.00
C ASP A 788 24.66 -28.76 20.89
N GLY A 789 23.76 -28.84 19.91
CA GLY A 789 22.67 -27.89 19.69
C GLY A 789 23.08 -26.56 19.05
N TRP A 790 22.08 -25.71 18.80
CA TRP A 790 22.26 -24.40 18.16
C TRP A 790 23.02 -23.41 19.04
N ARG A 791 23.92 -22.66 18.42
CA ARG A 791 24.69 -21.58 19.04
C ARG A 791 24.66 -20.36 18.16
N THR A 792 24.50 -19.20 18.79
CA THR A 792 24.60 -17.91 18.10
C THR A 792 25.97 -17.31 18.36
N VAL A 793 26.75 -17.13 17.29
CA VAL A 793 28.07 -16.49 17.33
C VAL A 793 27.96 -15.10 16.71
N THR A 794 28.40 -14.06 17.43
CA THR A 794 28.41 -12.69 16.91
C THR A 794 29.82 -12.33 16.43
N THR A 795 29.93 -11.92 15.17
CA THR A 795 31.18 -11.47 14.55
C THR A 795 31.03 -10.02 14.09
N SER A 796 32.01 -9.18 14.42
CA SER A 796 32.10 -7.81 13.88
C SER A 796 32.53 -7.82 12.42
N LEU A 797 31.91 -6.98 11.60
CA LEU A 797 32.21 -6.80 10.17
C LEU A 797 32.91 -5.45 9.90
N ALA A 798 33.92 -5.09 10.69
CA ALA A 798 34.62 -3.79 10.58
C ALA A 798 35.37 -3.57 9.24
N GLY A 799 35.62 -4.63 8.47
CA GLY A 799 36.25 -4.61 7.15
C GLY A 799 35.33 -5.07 6.02
N ALA A 800 34.01 -4.93 6.19
CA ALA A 800 33.06 -5.34 5.16
C ALA A 800 33.34 -4.63 3.81
N PRO A 801 33.25 -5.33 2.67
CA PRO A 801 33.37 -4.73 1.35
C PRO A 801 32.31 -3.65 1.10
N SER A 802 32.66 -2.65 0.30
CA SER A 802 31.73 -1.61 -0.18
C SER A 802 31.09 -1.98 -1.51
N GLY A 803 29.90 -1.45 -1.78
CA GLY A 803 29.18 -1.64 -3.04
C GLY A 803 28.23 -2.83 -2.98
N THR A 804 27.86 -3.32 -4.16
CA THR A 804 27.01 -4.50 -4.37
C THR A 804 27.85 -5.62 -4.98
N GLY A 805 27.59 -6.85 -4.58
CA GLY A 805 28.26 -8.04 -5.12
C GLY A 805 27.80 -9.30 -4.41
N ARG A 806 28.56 -10.39 -4.59
CA ARG A 806 28.19 -11.72 -4.11
C ARG A 806 28.90 -12.08 -2.81
N LEU A 807 28.14 -12.46 -1.80
CA LEU A 807 28.66 -12.99 -0.53
C LEU A 807 28.84 -14.50 -0.65
N TYR A 808 30.06 -15.01 -0.44
CA TYR A 808 30.31 -16.44 -0.27
C TYR A 808 30.54 -16.76 1.21
N VAL A 809 29.88 -17.82 1.68
CA VAL A 809 30.15 -18.45 2.98
C VAL A 809 30.86 -19.77 2.70
N THR A 810 32.07 -19.95 3.23
CA THR A 810 32.85 -21.21 3.10
C THR A 810 33.12 -21.80 4.47
N SER A 811 33.24 -23.12 4.57
CA SER A 811 33.50 -23.82 5.83
C SER A 811 34.89 -24.47 5.86
N THR A 812 35.42 -24.71 7.06
CA THR A 812 36.57 -25.61 7.30
C THR A 812 36.15 -27.07 7.53
N GLY A 813 34.85 -27.38 7.43
CA GLY A 813 34.27 -28.65 7.83
C GLY A 813 33.72 -28.65 9.26
N GLY A 814 32.74 -29.53 9.50
CA GLY A 814 32.19 -29.82 10.84
C GLY A 814 31.16 -28.83 11.38
N VAL A 815 30.57 -27.98 10.54
CA VAL A 815 29.58 -26.97 10.93
C VAL A 815 28.26 -27.23 10.22
N GLU A 816 27.14 -27.12 10.95
CA GLU A 816 25.80 -27.00 10.37
C GLU A 816 25.35 -25.54 10.49
N VAL A 817 24.73 -24.99 9.46
CA VAL A 817 24.31 -23.58 9.42
C VAL A 817 22.80 -23.50 9.34
N ASP A 818 22.21 -22.78 10.28
CA ASP A 818 20.79 -22.43 10.26
C ASP A 818 20.58 -21.05 9.64
N SER A 819 21.25 -20.02 10.16
CA SER A 819 20.98 -18.65 9.69
C SER A 819 22.10 -17.66 9.96
N LEU A 820 22.09 -16.57 9.20
CA LEU A 820 22.93 -15.39 9.35
C LEU A 820 22.04 -14.17 9.55
N THR A 821 22.08 -13.55 10.72
CA THR A 821 21.38 -12.29 11.01
C THR A 821 22.34 -11.11 10.99
N PHE A 822 22.33 -10.33 9.91
CA PHE A 822 23.15 -9.14 9.77
C PHE A 822 22.69 -8.02 10.70
N GLN A 823 23.64 -7.42 11.41
CA GLN A 823 23.40 -6.46 12.47
C GLN A 823 23.74 -5.05 12.01
N GLY A 824 22.83 -4.11 12.24
CA GLY A 824 23.02 -2.70 11.91
C GLY A 824 21.70 -2.04 11.50
N ALA A 825 21.79 -0.80 11.03
CA ALA A 825 20.64 -0.14 10.42
C ALA A 825 20.38 -0.68 9.00
N GLY A 826 21.38 -1.26 8.36
CA GLY A 826 21.28 -1.64 6.95
C GLY A 826 21.03 -0.41 6.10
N VAL A 827 20.11 -0.53 5.14
CA VAL A 827 19.65 0.58 4.29
C VAL A 827 18.49 1.37 4.90
N ALA A 828 18.00 1.01 6.08
CA ALA A 828 16.88 1.69 6.71
C ALA A 828 17.29 3.05 7.33
N ASP A 829 16.37 4.02 7.29
CA ASP A 829 16.48 5.24 8.09
C ASP A 829 15.94 4.98 9.49
N LYS A 830 16.85 4.87 10.46
CA LYS A 830 16.52 4.70 11.89
C LYS A 830 16.76 5.97 12.70
N THR A 831 16.95 7.13 12.05
CA THR A 831 17.31 8.37 12.74
C THR A 831 16.09 9.31 12.83
N PRO A 832 15.53 9.53 14.03
CA PRO A 832 14.42 10.46 14.16
C PRO A 832 14.75 11.90 13.76
N PRO A 833 13.80 12.64 13.19
CA PRO A 833 13.98 14.06 12.94
C PRO A 833 14.04 14.81 14.28
N ARG A 834 14.58 16.04 14.26
CA ARG A 834 14.57 16.95 15.40
C ARG A 834 13.46 17.98 15.24
N ALA A 835 12.50 18.01 16.16
CA ALA A 835 11.44 19.02 16.18
C ALA A 835 11.84 20.25 17.02
N THR A 836 11.42 21.43 16.59
CA THR A 836 11.52 22.70 17.32
C THR A 836 10.19 23.45 17.20
N ALA A 837 9.87 24.28 18.19
CA ALA A 837 8.69 25.13 18.15
C ALA A 837 9.03 26.58 18.47
N THR A 838 8.37 27.50 17.76
CA THR A 838 8.44 28.94 18.02
C THR A 838 7.04 29.51 18.16
N LEU A 839 6.92 30.57 18.97
CA LEU A 839 5.68 31.33 19.13
C LEU A 839 5.78 32.65 18.37
N ASN A 840 4.66 33.14 17.86
CA ASN A 840 4.52 34.48 17.31
C ASN A 840 3.27 35.16 17.93
N PRO A 841 3.43 36.24 18.71
CA PRO A 841 4.68 36.92 19.05
C PRO A 841 5.66 36.05 19.86
N ALA A 842 6.97 36.23 19.62
CA ALA A 842 8.01 35.42 20.27
C ALA A 842 8.14 35.70 21.78
N GLN A 843 7.68 36.86 22.23
CA GLN A 843 7.63 37.26 23.63
C GLN A 843 6.20 37.60 24.03
N PRO A 844 5.80 37.36 25.30
CA PRO A 844 4.50 37.75 25.82
C PRO A 844 4.19 39.23 25.62
N THR A 845 3.00 39.55 25.13
CA THR A 845 2.57 40.94 24.85
C THR A 845 1.98 41.67 26.06
N GLY A 846 1.70 40.93 27.13
CA GLY A 846 1.20 41.41 28.41
C GLY A 846 2.25 41.36 29.52
N SER A 847 1.80 41.63 30.74
CA SER A 847 2.60 41.56 31.96
C SER A 847 2.75 40.12 32.47
N ASN A 848 3.76 39.88 33.32
CA ASN A 848 3.94 38.60 34.04
C ASN A 848 4.01 37.34 33.15
N GLY A 849 4.42 37.50 31.90
CA GLY A 849 4.55 36.41 30.94
C GLY A 849 3.24 35.98 30.27
N TRP A 850 2.20 36.81 30.31
CA TRP A 850 0.93 36.60 29.62
C TRP A 850 0.91 37.24 28.24
N TYR A 851 0.19 36.61 27.31
CA TYR A 851 -0.18 37.18 26.03
C TYR A 851 -1.59 37.76 26.12
N THR A 852 -1.75 39.00 25.65
CA THR A 852 -3.02 39.74 25.62
C THR A 852 -3.79 39.60 24.31
N GLY A 853 -3.31 38.73 23.42
CA GLY A 853 -3.90 38.42 22.12
C GLY A 853 -3.66 36.96 21.74
N ASN A 854 -4.13 36.58 20.54
CA ASN A 854 -3.88 35.24 20.01
C ASN A 854 -2.37 35.04 19.76
N VAL A 855 -1.91 33.81 19.97
CA VAL A 855 -0.52 33.40 19.76
C VAL A 855 -0.48 32.36 18.65
N THR A 856 0.48 32.45 17.73
CA THR A 856 0.67 31.45 16.69
C THR A 856 1.82 30.51 17.05
N LEU A 857 1.59 29.21 16.98
CA LEU A 857 2.59 28.16 17.14
C LEU A 857 3.10 27.71 15.77
N ASN A 858 4.42 27.77 15.57
CA ASN A 858 5.09 27.20 14.41
C ASN A 858 5.96 26.03 14.87
N VAL A 859 5.70 24.82 14.35
CA VAL A 859 6.56 23.65 14.56
C VAL A 859 7.42 23.46 13.31
N ALA A 860 8.73 23.45 13.49
CA ALA A 860 9.72 23.19 12.46
C ALA A 860 10.45 21.89 12.78
N ALA A 861 10.98 21.20 11.77
CA ALA A 861 11.79 20.01 11.98
C ALA A 861 12.94 19.90 10.98
N THR A 862 14.02 19.27 11.42
CA THR A 862 15.23 19.02 10.63
C THR A 862 15.69 17.58 10.86
N GLY A 863 16.00 16.84 9.80
CA GLY A 863 16.47 15.46 9.87
C GLY A 863 17.21 15.05 8.59
N ASN A 864 17.81 13.87 8.60
CA ASN A 864 18.38 13.19 7.43
C ASN A 864 17.29 12.66 6.48
N GLY A 865 16.09 12.36 6.99
CA GLY A 865 14.90 12.05 6.20
C GLY A 865 14.03 13.27 5.86
N THR A 866 13.15 13.15 4.86
CA THR A 866 12.12 14.15 4.56
C THR A 866 11.11 14.21 5.70
N VAL A 867 10.80 15.40 6.24
CA VAL A 867 9.80 15.52 7.32
C VAL A 867 8.39 15.27 6.77
N SER A 868 7.77 14.16 7.18
CA SER A 868 6.41 13.76 6.76
C SER A 868 5.32 14.53 7.50
N SER A 869 5.42 14.66 8.82
CA SER A 869 4.41 15.37 9.61
C SER A 869 4.99 16.11 10.81
N ARG A 870 4.26 17.14 11.23
CA ARG A 870 4.50 17.92 12.44
C ARG A 870 3.22 17.95 13.24
N GLN A 871 3.31 17.72 14.53
CA GLN A 871 2.15 17.58 15.40
C GLN A 871 2.33 18.34 16.71
N TYR A 872 1.21 18.73 17.31
CA TYR A 872 1.16 19.31 18.65
C TYR A 872 0.04 18.69 19.49
N SER A 873 0.13 18.81 20.81
CA SER A 873 -0.86 18.31 21.76
C SER A 873 -1.04 19.32 22.89
N VAL A 874 -2.30 19.54 23.29
CA VAL A 874 -2.67 20.40 24.44
C VAL A 874 -3.20 19.62 25.64
N ASN A 875 -3.29 18.29 25.56
CA ASN A 875 -3.84 17.41 26.61
C ASN A 875 -2.83 16.35 27.09
N GLY A 876 -1.56 16.76 27.24
CA GLY A 876 -0.52 15.89 27.80
C GLY A 876 -0.06 14.75 26.87
N GLY A 877 -0.34 14.82 25.58
CA GLY A 877 0.06 13.83 24.57
C GLY A 877 -0.98 12.74 24.32
N THR A 878 -2.17 12.87 24.90
CA THR A 878 -3.29 11.92 24.71
C THR A 878 -3.83 11.98 23.28
N THR A 879 -3.90 13.18 22.69
CA THR A 879 -4.28 13.37 21.27
C THR A 879 -3.32 14.34 20.58
N TRP A 880 -2.89 14.00 19.37
CA TRP A 880 -1.97 14.79 18.56
C TRP A 880 -2.69 15.42 17.36
N LEU A 881 -2.61 16.74 17.26
CA LEU A 881 -3.20 17.57 16.21
C LEU A 881 -2.14 18.01 15.20
N ALA A 882 -2.52 18.26 13.96
CA ALA A 882 -1.58 18.65 12.90
C ALA A 882 -1.01 20.07 13.13
N ALA A 883 0.30 20.23 12.89
CA ALA A 883 1.07 21.47 12.93
C ALA A 883 1.98 21.61 11.68
N ASN A 884 1.51 21.10 10.54
CA ASN A 884 2.22 21.22 9.25
C ASN A 884 2.24 22.67 8.74
N ALA A 885 1.30 23.48 9.20
CA ALA A 885 1.24 24.93 9.06
C ALA A 885 1.15 25.60 10.44
N ALA A 886 1.29 26.93 10.44
CA ALA A 886 1.16 27.75 11.64
C ALA A 886 -0.22 27.57 12.31
N VAL A 887 -0.24 27.31 13.62
CA VAL A 887 -1.48 27.05 14.39
C VAL A 887 -1.81 28.25 15.28
N THR A 888 -3.03 28.79 15.19
CA THR A 888 -3.48 29.85 16.10
C THR A 888 -4.00 29.30 17.42
N LEU A 889 -3.44 29.80 18.52
CA LEU A 889 -3.82 29.52 19.91
C LEU A 889 -4.58 30.73 20.45
N SER A 890 -5.85 30.53 20.82
CA SER A 890 -6.77 31.58 21.27
C SER A 890 -7.48 31.29 22.59
N THR A 891 -7.33 30.06 23.11
CA THR A 891 -7.94 29.65 24.38
C THR A 891 -7.21 30.33 25.53
N GLU A 892 -7.99 31.03 26.37
CA GLU A 892 -7.47 31.72 27.54
C GLU A 892 -7.10 30.73 28.66
N GLY A 893 -6.12 31.11 29.48
CA GLY A 893 -5.55 30.30 30.55
C GLY A 893 -4.11 29.84 30.26
N ILE A 894 -3.66 28.86 31.04
CA ILE A 894 -2.32 28.26 30.93
C ILE A 894 -2.44 26.96 30.13
N THR A 895 -1.83 26.93 28.95
CA THR A 895 -1.80 25.74 28.10
C THR A 895 -0.38 25.17 28.02
N SER A 896 -0.23 23.90 28.38
CA SER A 896 1.00 23.14 28.14
C SER A 896 0.91 22.50 26.76
N ILE A 897 1.83 22.86 25.87
CA ILE A 897 1.89 22.37 24.51
C ILE A 897 3.05 21.39 24.41
N ARG A 898 2.75 20.18 23.95
CA ARG A 898 3.75 19.21 23.48
C ARG A 898 3.81 19.26 21.97
N TYR A 899 4.98 19.05 21.37
CA TYR A 899 5.14 19.01 19.93
C TYR A 899 6.13 17.91 19.52
N ARG A 900 5.93 17.35 18.33
CA ARG A 900 6.81 16.33 17.74
C ARG A 900 6.76 16.41 16.22
N ALA A 901 7.72 15.79 15.57
CA ALA A 901 7.73 15.59 14.12
C ALA A 901 7.97 14.13 13.79
N THR A 902 7.52 13.71 12.62
CA THR A 902 7.75 12.38 12.07
C THR A 902 8.35 12.55 10.67
N ASP A 903 9.40 11.81 10.35
CA ASP A 903 9.97 11.81 9.00
C ASP A 903 9.18 10.85 8.08
N SER A 904 9.55 10.82 6.80
CA SER A 904 9.00 9.91 5.80
C SER A 904 9.26 8.45 6.16
N GLY A 905 10.24 8.19 7.03
CA GLY A 905 10.54 6.86 7.53
C GLY A 905 9.77 6.45 8.79
N GLY A 906 8.80 7.26 9.24
CA GLY A 906 8.00 6.95 10.42
C GLY A 906 8.75 7.18 11.75
N ASN A 907 10.01 7.61 11.73
CA ASN A 907 10.74 7.90 12.95
C ASN A 907 10.17 9.17 13.59
N VAL A 908 9.82 9.08 14.87
CA VAL A 908 9.21 10.18 15.62
C VAL A 908 10.27 10.88 16.47
N SER A 909 10.36 12.20 16.32
CA SER A 909 11.25 13.03 17.13
C SER A 909 10.99 12.87 18.62
N GLU A 910 11.99 13.21 19.44
CA GLU A 910 11.74 13.48 20.85
C GLU A 910 10.62 14.52 21.00
N VAL A 911 9.79 14.34 22.03
CA VAL A 911 8.68 15.25 22.31
C VAL A 911 9.20 16.51 22.99
N GLY A 912 9.13 17.63 22.28
CA GLY A 912 9.36 18.95 22.85
C GLY A 912 8.14 19.46 23.62
N SER A 913 8.35 20.42 24.52
CA SER A 913 7.25 21.10 25.21
C SER A 913 7.50 22.58 25.42
N LEU A 914 6.41 23.36 25.47
CA LEU A 914 6.41 24.76 25.87
C LEU A 914 5.11 25.11 26.61
N THR A 915 5.10 26.20 27.35
CA THR A 915 3.90 26.71 28.03
C THR A 915 3.52 28.06 27.44
N VAL A 916 2.24 28.22 27.10
CA VAL A 916 1.67 29.51 26.69
C VAL A 916 0.63 29.95 27.72
N ARG A 917 0.62 31.24 28.05
CA ARG A 917 -0.34 31.86 28.97
C ARG A 917 -1.07 32.95 28.22
N ILE A 918 -2.36 32.77 27.95
CA ILE A 918 -3.17 33.72 27.17
C ILE A 918 -4.27 34.28 28.05
N ASP A 919 -4.37 35.59 28.12
CA ASP A 919 -5.48 36.28 28.77
C ASP A 919 -5.77 37.55 27.98
N ARG A 920 -6.87 37.55 27.23
CA ARG A 920 -7.28 38.63 26.31
C ARG A 920 -8.37 39.47 26.93
N THR A 921 -8.85 39.12 28.12
CA THR A 921 -10.05 39.68 28.73
C THR A 921 -9.64 40.49 29.94
N GLY A 922 -10.15 41.72 30.03
CA GLY A 922 -9.93 42.56 31.22
C GLY A 922 -10.68 42.05 32.45
N PRO A 923 -10.26 42.44 33.66
CA PRO A 923 -10.92 42.05 34.89
C PRO A 923 -12.38 42.51 34.92
N SER A 924 -13.25 41.73 35.57
CA SER A 924 -14.62 42.13 35.83
C SER A 924 -14.69 43.12 36.98
N VAL A 925 -15.44 44.22 36.81
CA VAL A 925 -15.58 45.28 37.82
C VAL A 925 -17.03 45.38 38.27
N THR A 926 -17.28 45.24 39.57
CA THR A 926 -18.59 45.45 40.20
C THR A 926 -18.54 46.61 41.19
N VAL A 927 -19.52 47.50 41.10
CA VAL A 927 -19.74 48.61 42.04
C VAL A 927 -21.08 48.40 42.72
N THR A 928 -21.09 48.38 44.06
CA THR A 928 -22.30 48.27 44.88
C THR A 928 -22.34 49.41 45.89
N GLY A 929 -23.52 49.75 46.43
CA GLY A 929 -23.66 50.88 47.37
C GLY A 929 -23.71 52.27 46.72
N LEU A 930 -23.69 52.32 45.38
CA LEU A 930 -23.94 53.49 44.55
C LEU A 930 -24.55 53.01 43.23
N ASP A 931 -25.77 53.45 42.94
CA ASP A 931 -26.55 53.02 41.79
C ASP A 931 -26.22 53.88 40.58
N ALA A 932 -26.13 53.25 39.41
CA ALA A 932 -25.97 53.96 38.15
C ALA A 932 -27.21 54.82 37.86
N ASP A 933 -26.96 56.07 37.45
CA ASP A 933 -27.95 57.11 37.23
C ASP A 933 -28.79 57.46 38.49
N GLY A 934 -28.33 57.02 39.66
CA GLY A 934 -28.97 57.32 40.93
C GLY A 934 -28.94 58.81 41.26
N THR A 935 -29.98 59.30 41.94
CA THR A 935 -30.04 60.67 42.45
C THR A 935 -30.04 60.65 43.98
N TYR A 936 -29.02 61.23 44.57
CA TYR A 936 -28.78 61.22 46.01
C TYR A 936 -28.89 62.61 46.61
N GLY A 937 -29.52 62.70 47.77
CA GLY A 937 -29.45 63.90 48.59
C GLY A 937 -28.02 64.11 49.08
N ASP A 938 -27.50 65.33 49.06
CA ASP A 938 -26.12 65.63 49.44
C ASP A 938 -25.87 65.46 50.95
N SER A 939 -26.95 65.33 51.73
CA SER A 939 -26.91 64.86 53.11
C SER A 939 -26.68 63.35 53.26
N THR A 940 -26.70 62.56 52.18
CA THR A 940 -26.44 61.10 52.23
C THR A 940 -24.94 60.79 52.18
N ARG A 941 -24.57 59.58 52.60
CA ARG A 941 -23.19 59.08 52.58
C ARG A 941 -23.11 57.66 51.99
N PRO A 942 -23.32 57.50 50.67
CA PRO A 942 -23.16 56.20 50.03
C PRO A 942 -21.71 55.73 50.20
N ALA A 943 -21.53 54.43 50.43
CA ALA A 943 -20.22 53.81 50.58
C ALA A 943 -20.02 52.82 49.41
N PRO A 944 -19.53 53.30 48.25
CA PRO A 944 -19.38 52.42 47.09
C PRO A 944 -18.34 51.34 47.39
N VAL A 945 -18.75 50.08 47.29
CA VAL A 945 -17.87 48.92 47.42
C VAL A 945 -17.54 48.42 46.03
N ILE A 946 -16.24 48.46 45.71
CA ILE A 946 -15.64 48.01 44.47
C ILE A 946 -15.12 46.59 44.67
N ALA A 947 -15.59 45.66 43.85
CA ALA A 947 -15.07 44.31 43.76
C ALA A 947 -14.54 44.08 42.34
N VAL A 948 -13.30 43.59 42.25
CA VAL A 948 -12.68 43.19 40.98
C VAL A 948 -12.26 41.74 41.03
N THR A 949 -12.54 41.02 39.96
CA THR A 949 -12.20 39.61 39.82
C THR A 949 -11.69 39.37 38.42
N ASP A 950 -10.62 38.60 38.30
CA ASP A 950 -10.18 38.04 37.04
C ASP A 950 -9.93 36.53 37.23
N PRO A 951 -10.68 35.64 36.56
CA PRO A 951 -10.53 34.20 36.72
C PRO A 951 -9.38 33.60 35.90
N VAL A 952 -8.77 34.35 34.96
CA VAL A 952 -7.77 33.82 34.03
C VAL A 952 -6.35 34.08 34.50
N SER A 953 -5.89 35.34 34.52
CA SER A 953 -4.55 35.71 34.99
C SER A 953 -4.50 36.05 36.48
N GLY A 954 -5.65 36.37 37.09
CA GLY A 954 -5.78 36.72 38.50
C GLY A 954 -5.15 38.08 38.82
N GLY A 955 -5.00 38.35 40.12
CA GLY A 955 -4.26 39.54 40.58
C GLY A 955 -4.91 40.89 40.20
N ALA A 956 -6.21 40.91 39.92
CA ALA A 956 -6.94 42.13 39.59
C ALA A 956 -6.80 43.19 40.70
N THR A 957 -6.32 44.36 40.34
CA THR A 957 -6.25 45.55 41.19
C THR A 957 -7.11 46.66 40.59
N ALA A 958 -7.61 47.56 41.42
CA ALA A 958 -8.42 48.68 40.95
C ALA A 958 -8.00 49.99 41.60
N THR A 959 -7.98 51.05 40.80
CA THR A 959 -8.00 52.43 41.29
C THR A 959 -9.39 53.00 41.08
N THR A 960 -9.85 53.82 42.01
CA THR A 960 -11.18 54.43 41.95
C THR A 960 -11.05 55.93 42.15
N THR A 961 -11.65 56.70 41.25
CA THR A 961 -11.73 58.15 41.34
C THR A 961 -13.18 58.61 41.27
N LEU A 962 -13.48 59.68 41.99
CA LEU A 962 -14.73 60.43 41.92
C LEU A 962 -14.40 61.81 41.39
N ASP A 963 -14.92 62.16 40.22
CA ASP A 963 -14.60 63.41 39.49
C ASP A 963 -13.09 63.66 39.39
N GLY A 964 -12.31 62.61 39.15
CA GLY A 964 -10.86 62.66 39.06
C GLY A 964 -10.10 62.63 40.39
N SER A 965 -10.79 62.72 41.55
CA SER A 965 -10.17 62.62 42.88
C SER A 965 -10.19 61.19 43.41
N ALA A 966 -9.09 60.69 43.96
CA ALA A 966 -9.01 59.31 44.47
C ALA A 966 -9.98 59.06 45.63
N VAL A 967 -10.66 57.91 45.61
CA VAL A 967 -11.55 57.45 46.68
C VAL A 967 -11.27 55.99 47.05
N THR A 968 -11.51 55.65 48.32
CA THR A 968 -11.27 54.30 48.84
C THR A 968 -12.57 53.49 48.85
N SER A 969 -12.54 52.28 48.28
CA SER A 969 -13.67 51.34 48.31
C SER A 969 -14.19 51.11 49.73
N GLY A 970 -15.52 51.11 49.89
CA GLY A 970 -16.21 50.92 51.17
C GLY A 970 -16.17 52.11 52.12
N GLN A 971 -15.47 53.20 51.78
CA GLN A 971 -15.51 54.43 52.58
C GLN A 971 -16.73 55.30 52.22
N PRO A 972 -17.48 55.81 53.21
CA PRO A 972 -18.63 56.67 52.94
C PRO A 972 -18.23 57.98 52.27
N LEU A 973 -18.83 58.28 51.12
CA LEU A 973 -18.64 59.52 50.39
C LEU A 973 -19.42 60.66 51.06
N ALA A 974 -18.74 61.72 51.47
CA ALA A 974 -19.38 62.92 51.99
C ALA A 974 -19.95 63.76 50.84
N LEU A 975 -21.15 63.42 50.34
CA LEU A 975 -21.70 64.06 49.14
C LEU A 975 -21.86 65.58 49.26
N TRP A 976 -22.12 66.11 50.46
CA TRP A 976 -22.17 67.55 50.72
C TRP A 976 -20.88 68.31 50.34
N ARG A 977 -19.74 67.62 50.24
CA ARG A 977 -18.46 68.20 49.80
C ARG A 977 -18.33 68.32 48.29
N LEU A 978 -19.20 67.68 47.53
CA LEU A 978 -19.25 67.77 46.07
C LEU A 978 -20.13 68.96 45.63
N PRO A 979 -19.91 69.54 44.45
CA PRO A 979 -20.89 70.41 43.81
C PRO A 979 -22.23 69.67 43.63
N LEU A 980 -23.35 70.39 43.57
CA LEU A 980 -24.63 69.77 43.17
C LEU A 980 -24.63 69.51 41.66
N GLY A 981 -25.18 68.38 41.20
CA GLY A 981 -25.20 68.00 39.79
C GLY A 981 -24.65 66.59 39.54
N GLY A 982 -24.26 66.31 38.30
CA GLY A 982 -23.75 65.00 37.89
C GLY A 982 -22.29 64.77 38.32
N HIS A 983 -21.99 63.53 38.70
CA HIS A 983 -20.68 63.05 39.12
C HIS A 983 -20.35 61.71 38.49
N ASP A 984 -19.08 61.50 38.21
CA ASP A 984 -18.56 60.26 37.61
C ASP A 984 -17.63 59.55 38.60
N LEU A 985 -18.08 58.41 39.13
CA LEU A 985 -17.23 57.47 39.84
C LEU A 985 -16.59 56.53 38.82
N THR A 986 -15.31 56.73 38.51
CA THR A 986 -14.56 55.91 37.54
C THR A 986 -13.68 54.91 38.25
N VAL A 987 -13.86 53.64 37.92
CA VAL A 987 -13.02 52.52 38.37
C VAL A 987 -12.17 52.05 37.20
N THR A 988 -10.85 52.08 37.37
CA THR A 988 -9.91 51.49 36.41
C THR A 988 -9.29 50.27 37.06
N ALA A 989 -9.66 49.10 36.56
CA ALA A 989 -9.15 47.82 37.01
C ALA A 989 -8.09 47.27 36.04
N LYS A 990 -7.07 46.62 36.58
CA LYS A 990 -5.99 45.98 35.82
C LYS A 990 -5.67 44.61 36.41
N ASP A 991 -5.59 43.59 35.57
CA ASP A 991 -5.22 42.22 35.97
C ASP A 991 -3.71 41.95 35.89
N ALA A 992 -3.31 40.70 36.18
CA ALA A 992 -1.92 40.27 36.12
C ALA A 992 -1.38 40.13 34.69
N ALA A 993 -2.23 39.91 33.69
CA ALA A 993 -1.86 39.95 32.27
C ALA A 993 -1.66 41.38 31.76
N GLY A 994 -2.15 42.37 32.50
CA GLY A 994 -2.07 43.78 32.21
C GLY A 994 -3.23 44.30 31.36
N ASN A 995 -4.29 43.51 31.14
CA ASN A 995 -5.51 44.01 30.53
C ASN A 995 -6.20 44.97 31.50
N THR A 996 -6.92 45.94 30.94
CA THR A 996 -7.57 46.98 31.74
C THR A 996 -9.06 47.06 31.44
N THR A 997 -9.86 47.20 32.48
CA THR A 997 -11.30 47.46 32.39
C THR A 997 -11.58 48.79 33.07
N VAL A 998 -12.19 49.73 32.34
CA VAL A 998 -12.67 50.98 32.90
C VAL A 998 -14.19 50.91 33.01
N ARG A 999 -14.71 51.14 34.21
CA ARG A 999 -16.15 51.24 34.49
C ARG A 999 -16.45 52.58 35.14
N THR A 1000 -17.35 53.36 34.55
CA THR A 1000 -17.83 54.61 35.14
C THR A 1000 -19.27 54.44 35.62
N VAL A 1001 -19.52 54.76 36.88
CA VAL A 1001 -20.86 54.87 37.49
C VAL A 1001 -21.19 56.35 37.62
N ARG A 1002 -22.21 56.80 36.89
CA ARG A 1002 -22.69 58.18 36.96
C ARG A 1002 -23.78 58.29 38.00
N PHE A 1003 -23.80 59.37 38.78
CA PHE A 1003 -24.88 59.68 39.72
C PHE A 1003 -25.03 61.18 39.87
N THR A 1004 -26.16 61.64 40.40
CA THR A 1004 -26.46 63.06 40.60
C THR A 1004 -26.60 63.38 42.10
N THR A 1005 -25.99 64.45 42.57
CA THR A 1005 -26.25 65.02 43.90
C THR A 1005 -27.25 66.15 43.81
N ARG A 1006 -28.22 66.16 44.73
CA ARG A 1006 -29.20 67.24 44.91
C ARG A 1006 -29.30 67.61 46.38
N THR A 1007 -29.97 68.71 46.67
CA THR A 1007 -30.30 69.08 48.05
C THR A 1007 -31.78 69.40 48.18
N SER A 1008 -32.25 69.49 49.41
CA SER A 1008 -33.64 69.79 49.76
C SER A 1008 -33.70 70.39 51.17
N PHE A 1009 -34.88 70.90 51.57
CA PHE A 1009 -35.10 71.25 52.98
C PHE A 1009 -34.81 70.07 53.93
N GLY A 1010 -35.09 68.85 53.50
CA GLY A 1010 -34.81 67.63 54.29
C GLY A 1010 -33.31 67.35 54.40
N ASP A 1011 -32.55 67.57 53.32
CA ASP A 1011 -31.10 67.37 53.30
C ASP A 1011 -30.39 68.38 54.20
N LEU A 1012 -30.71 69.67 54.07
CA LEU A 1012 -30.20 70.72 54.97
C LEU A 1012 -30.53 70.42 56.44
N GLY A 1013 -31.76 69.98 56.72
CA GLY A 1013 -32.20 69.63 58.07
C GLY A 1013 -31.46 68.43 58.66
N THR A 1014 -30.98 67.52 57.80
CA THR A 1014 -30.17 66.36 58.20
C THR A 1014 -28.69 66.72 58.32
N LEU A 1015 -28.21 67.63 57.47
CA LEU A 1015 -26.79 67.98 57.35
C LEU A 1015 -26.33 68.88 58.51
N ILE A 1016 -27.13 69.86 58.93
CA ILE A 1016 -26.80 70.78 60.04
C ILE A 1016 -26.42 70.04 61.35
N PRO A 1017 -27.28 69.16 61.92
CA PRO A 1017 -26.96 68.46 63.16
C PRO A 1017 -25.77 67.50 62.99
N ARG A 1018 -25.58 66.94 61.78
CA ARG A 1018 -24.43 66.10 61.49
C ARG A 1018 -23.12 66.87 61.49
N LEU A 1019 -23.07 67.99 60.78
CA LEU A 1019 -21.89 68.86 60.78
C LEU A 1019 -21.59 69.40 62.18
N ARG A 1020 -22.61 69.57 63.03
CA ARG A 1020 -22.42 69.84 64.45
C ARG A 1020 -21.74 68.69 65.19
N ALA A 1021 -22.24 67.47 65.03
CA ALA A 1021 -21.64 66.29 65.67
C ALA A 1021 -20.17 66.08 65.24
N GLU A 1022 -19.82 66.46 64.01
CA GLU A 1022 -18.46 66.43 63.47
C GLU A 1022 -17.61 67.64 63.92
N GLY A 1023 -18.16 68.57 64.71
CA GLY A 1023 -17.46 69.75 65.23
C GLY A 1023 -17.29 70.90 64.22
N LEU A 1024 -17.88 70.78 63.03
CA LEU A 1024 -17.79 71.74 61.92
C LEU A 1024 -18.78 72.91 62.04
N VAL A 1025 -19.84 72.70 62.83
CA VAL A 1025 -20.84 73.71 63.20
C VAL A 1025 -20.82 73.89 64.73
N THR A 1026 -20.93 75.11 65.24
CA THR A 1026 -21.00 75.36 66.69
C THR A 1026 -22.41 75.08 67.23
N ALA A 1027 -22.59 74.89 68.54
CA ALA A 1027 -23.93 74.69 69.12
C ALA A 1027 -24.86 75.87 68.81
N GLN A 1028 -24.31 77.10 68.85
CA GLN A 1028 -25.02 78.31 68.46
C GLN A 1028 -25.34 78.33 66.96
N GLY A 1029 -24.42 77.82 66.12
CA GLY A 1029 -24.63 77.64 64.68
C GLY A 1029 -25.77 76.68 64.36
N GLU A 1030 -25.80 75.50 64.97
CA GLU A 1030 -26.88 74.52 64.78
C GLU A 1030 -28.23 75.12 65.14
N GLN A 1031 -28.35 75.75 66.32
CA GLN A 1031 -29.61 76.36 66.76
C GLN A 1031 -30.08 77.46 65.80
N ARG A 1032 -29.17 78.37 65.41
CA ARG A 1032 -29.52 79.52 64.56
C ARG A 1032 -29.83 79.12 63.12
N LEU A 1033 -29.11 78.15 62.57
CA LEU A 1033 -29.35 77.63 61.23
C LEU A 1033 -30.64 76.82 61.18
N THR A 1034 -30.89 75.94 62.17
CA THR A 1034 -32.12 75.14 62.24
C THR A 1034 -33.37 76.01 62.34
N VAL A 1035 -33.37 77.03 63.22
CA VAL A 1035 -34.52 77.96 63.33
C VAL A 1035 -34.80 78.66 62.00
N ARG A 1036 -33.75 79.09 61.29
CA ARG A 1036 -33.91 79.75 59.98
C ARG A 1036 -34.38 78.76 58.91
N LEU A 1037 -33.87 77.53 58.91
CA LEU A 1037 -34.31 76.50 57.98
C LEU A 1037 -35.77 76.13 58.20
N ASP A 1038 -36.20 75.95 59.45
CA ASP A 1038 -37.59 75.64 59.80
C ASP A 1038 -38.53 76.79 59.45
N GLN A 1039 -38.11 78.03 59.68
CA GLN A 1039 -38.87 79.21 59.26
C GLN A 1039 -38.99 79.28 57.73
N ALA A 1040 -37.89 79.04 56.99
CA ALA A 1040 -37.92 78.99 55.53
C ALA A 1040 -38.83 77.86 55.01
N ARG A 1041 -38.75 76.67 55.61
CA ARG A 1041 -39.59 75.50 55.28
C ARG A 1041 -41.06 75.79 55.54
N ALA A 1042 -41.41 76.40 56.68
CA ALA A 1042 -42.78 76.78 57.02
C ALA A 1042 -43.34 77.87 56.09
N HIS A 1043 -42.51 78.80 55.61
CA HIS A 1043 -42.93 79.74 54.56
C HIS A 1043 -43.14 79.03 53.21
N ALA A 1044 -42.25 78.13 52.80
CA ALA A 1044 -42.36 77.39 51.54
C ALA A 1044 -43.60 76.50 51.51
N GLN A 1045 -43.88 75.75 52.59
CA GLN A 1045 -45.07 74.89 52.72
C GLN A 1045 -46.39 75.68 52.72
N ALA A 1046 -46.36 76.94 53.16
CA ALA A 1046 -47.51 77.84 53.14
C ALA A 1046 -47.67 78.60 51.79
N GLY A 1047 -46.92 78.23 50.75
CA GLY A 1047 -46.97 78.88 49.42
C GLY A 1047 -46.33 80.28 49.37
N ARG A 1048 -45.63 80.70 50.43
CA ARG A 1048 -45.01 82.03 50.56
C ARG A 1048 -43.56 81.99 50.07
N THR A 1049 -43.37 81.79 48.78
CA THR A 1049 -42.07 81.53 48.15
C THR A 1049 -41.08 82.67 48.32
N SER A 1050 -41.51 83.94 48.17
CA SER A 1050 -40.63 85.10 48.36
C SER A 1050 -40.11 85.23 49.80
N GLN A 1051 -40.95 84.95 50.79
CA GLN A 1051 -40.55 84.95 52.20
C GLN A 1051 -39.62 83.76 52.51
N ALA A 1052 -39.91 82.57 51.97
CA ALA A 1052 -39.02 81.41 52.11
C ALA A 1052 -37.64 81.67 51.49
N ALA A 1053 -37.60 82.27 50.30
CA ALA A 1053 -36.37 82.67 49.63
C ALA A 1053 -35.56 83.69 50.45
N ALA A 1054 -36.21 84.72 51.01
CA ALA A 1054 -35.55 85.71 51.86
C ALA A 1054 -34.97 85.09 53.14
N VAL A 1055 -35.67 84.12 53.73
CA VAL A 1055 -35.17 83.40 54.91
C VAL A 1055 -34.02 82.44 54.54
N LEU A 1056 -34.04 81.80 53.36
CA LEU A 1056 -32.93 81.01 52.84
C LEU A 1056 -31.70 81.85 52.50
N ASP A 1057 -31.87 83.09 52.00
CA ASP A 1057 -30.74 84.03 51.85
C ASP A 1057 -30.13 84.37 53.21
N ALA A 1058 -30.97 84.63 54.22
CA ALA A 1058 -30.51 84.93 55.57
C ALA A 1058 -29.91 83.69 56.27
N PHE A 1059 -30.36 82.48 55.92
CA PHE A 1059 -29.74 81.21 56.29
C PHE A 1059 -28.35 81.12 55.66
N ALA A 1060 -28.20 81.34 54.35
CA ALA A 1060 -26.92 81.26 53.65
C ALA A 1060 -25.92 82.28 54.19
N VAL A 1061 -26.36 83.49 54.56
CA VAL A 1061 -25.54 84.48 55.27
C VAL A 1061 -25.08 83.95 56.63
N SER A 1062 -26.00 83.39 57.43
CA SER A 1062 -25.66 82.82 58.74
C SER A 1062 -24.72 81.60 58.61
N ALA A 1063 -24.87 80.81 57.56
CA ALA A 1063 -24.01 79.66 57.27
C ALA A 1063 -22.58 80.09 56.90
N ARG A 1064 -22.38 81.33 56.43
CA ARG A 1064 -21.06 81.90 56.11
C ARG A 1064 -20.36 82.55 57.31
N ASP A 1065 -21.02 82.67 58.45
CA ASP A 1065 -20.45 83.25 59.67
C ASP A 1065 -19.49 82.25 60.34
N THR A 1066 -18.23 82.64 60.50
CA THR A 1066 -17.18 81.80 61.07
C THR A 1066 -17.39 81.46 62.55
N SER A 1067 -18.19 82.26 63.28
CA SER A 1067 -18.57 81.98 64.66
C SER A 1067 -19.67 80.91 64.79
N LEU A 1068 -20.42 80.68 63.71
CA LEU A 1068 -21.52 79.71 63.65
C LEU A 1068 -21.10 78.41 62.97
N VAL A 1069 -20.30 78.51 61.91
CA VAL A 1069 -19.79 77.36 61.15
C VAL A 1069 -18.28 77.54 60.99
N SER A 1070 -17.51 76.81 61.78
CA SER A 1070 -16.07 76.98 61.92
C SER A 1070 -15.31 76.50 60.67
N ASP A 1071 -15.79 75.46 60.01
CA ASP A 1071 -15.15 74.86 58.84
C ASP A 1071 -15.54 75.53 57.52
N ALA A 1072 -14.55 75.84 56.68
CA ALA A 1072 -14.77 76.58 55.44
C ALA A 1072 -15.59 75.80 54.39
N ALA A 1073 -15.43 74.47 54.31
CA ALA A 1073 -16.19 73.65 53.37
C ALA A 1073 -17.64 73.51 53.82
N ALA A 1074 -17.88 73.32 55.13
CA ALA A 1074 -19.22 73.27 55.71
C ALA A 1074 -19.98 74.59 55.48
N ARG A 1075 -19.31 75.74 55.61
CA ARG A 1075 -19.87 77.06 55.26
C ARG A 1075 -20.32 77.12 53.81
N ALA A 1076 -19.43 76.71 52.91
CA ALA A 1076 -19.69 76.75 51.47
C ALA A 1076 -20.85 75.83 51.09
N ALA A 1077 -20.90 74.60 51.63
CA ALA A 1077 -21.94 73.63 51.39
C ALA A 1077 -23.31 74.11 51.88
N LEU A 1078 -23.46 74.44 53.17
CA LEU A 1078 -24.74 74.89 53.74
C LEU A 1078 -25.28 76.15 53.03
N ALA A 1079 -24.40 77.08 52.65
CA ALA A 1079 -24.80 78.25 51.89
C ALA A 1079 -25.19 77.93 50.44
N ARG A 1080 -24.43 77.06 49.75
CA ARG A 1080 -24.77 76.55 48.41
C ARG A 1080 -26.13 75.87 48.44
N ASP A 1081 -26.35 75.01 49.42
CA ASP A 1081 -27.54 74.17 49.50
C ASP A 1081 -28.79 75.01 49.79
N ALA A 1082 -28.69 75.98 50.70
CA ALA A 1082 -29.79 76.93 50.94
C ALA A 1082 -30.15 77.75 49.69
N LEU A 1083 -29.14 78.15 48.89
CA LEU A 1083 -29.37 78.85 47.62
C LEU A 1083 -29.95 77.91 46.55
N ALA A 1084 -29.55 76.64 46.51
CA ALA A 1084 -30.10 75.65 45.60
C ALA A 1084 -31.56 75.29 45.96
N VAL A 1085 -31.87 75.11 47.24
CA VAL A 1085 -33.25 74.95 47.73
C VAL A 1085 -34.08 76.18 47.38
N LYS A 1086 -33.52 77.39 47.53
CA LYS A 1086 -34.18 78.63 47.10
C LYS A 1086 -34.44 78.66 45.59
N GLY A 1087 -33.47 78.25 44.78
CA GLY A 1087 -33.61 78.15 43.33
C GLY A 1087 -34.71 77.18 42.89
N GLY A 1088 -35.00 76.15 43.70
CA GLY A 1088 -36.12 75.23 43.50
C GLY A 1088 -37.47 75.69 44.09
N LEU A 1089 -37.59 76.92 44.62
CA LEU A 1089 -38.86 77.47 45.13
C LEU A 1089 -39.75 78.08 44.02
N GLY A 1090 -39.31 78.07 42.76
CA GLY A 1090 -40.12 78.32 41.56
C GLY A 1090 -39.28 78.06 40.31
N ASP A 1091 -39.63 77.20 39.34
CA ASP A 1091 -40.91 76.68 38.82
C ASP A 1091 -42.13 76.48 39.73
#